data_AF-A0A3L8A8S2-F1
#
_entry.id   AF-A0A3L8A8S2-F1
#
_cell.length_a   1.000
_cell.length_b   1.000
_cell.length_c   1.000
_cell.angle_alpha   90.00
_cell.angle_beta   90.00
_cell.angle_gamma   90.00
#
_symmetry.space_group_name_H-M   'P 1'
#
loop_
_entity.id
_entity.type
_entity.pdbx_description
1 polymer ?
#
loop_
_entity_poly.entity_id
_entity_poly.type
_entity_poly.pdbx_seq_one_letter_code
_entity_poly.pdbx_strand_id
1 'polypeptide(L)'
;MDIKKYIAQLEFVPKDGTNGIYHKVYAKHNNYVISIDFNTGHIEYGDKIIAESKTTQNFSQPENFVVLECVDRLLIKGYKPQNIVLEKTWPSGHGTSGRLDICVNREDGTPYMLIECKTFGKEYNKELARIHKDGGQLFTYFQLSGGKADVLMLYASELKGNKFVYVNEIVKIEDDYRNGDVKDIYEKWNKLTKDNGIFDLWVQPYNFQSKALTKEQLKEIKAEDSSFIFNRFLEILRHNVVSDKGNAFNKIFTLFLCKVYDETTTGEGEELKFQWLEGRDNHVDFQLRLTDLYSKGMKKFLDRTVSDFNNEDFDKRCANLNEDTKQYLLREVNKLRLEKNNEFAIKEVYDNASFEENAKVVKEVVELIQGYRIRYNKRQQYLSDFFELLLTTGLKQEAGQYFTPVPIAQFIIKSLPLDSIMAEKLSRKDGEILPYMIDYAAGSGHFITEFMHEIQDIINDCDTSKYIEETRKHLVNWQNCHFDWATDYVYGIEKDYRLVKVGKVGCYLHGDGLANVILSDGLANFCNNKEYKGKLRKLVNDGQKDNQQFDIVLSNPPYSVSSFRQTTRDYYTEQDFELYNSLTDNSSEIECLFVERTKQLLKDGGIAGIVLPSSMLSNSGVYTKAREIILQYFDIVAIAELGSNTFMATPINTIVLFLRRRDNYFATNTKVAVDAYFRTLNDVTINGIETPASKYVAHVWEGLDYVDYVTLLQKSPNDKVKAHEIYSEYRKKISAKNDAKLLETILSIEAEKLLYFVLAYPQKVVIVRSGEKDVEKRFLGYEFSNRRGNEGIHAMQRGKNIDECTQLFDINSKNNPEKASTYIQQAFGGNYHSIIAENMKPHVSRSALIDMLTFDRDTYDKGISLTVKKKVIVDSLYPQLKIADLFITIKNGKNVKQSDSIGGYRVSRIESIANAEFDINATKWTTDKVEEQDFLQNGDILFSHINSVKYLGKTGIFESDEKVVHGINLLRFRANNLIIPKYAYAIFKLPVFMAEVQKYAIKAANQASVNISNIKSIRIPVPPIDVQKLIVEEIDKIDKVVIDAKLLIDAKTSEIRTIINNLDSTVCIKDYFDINTNSLNPVNSFGNGYFTYIDIDSIGKGNGIISYDKQILGKDAPSRARRVALDKTTIVSTVRPYLKGFAYIESVPDKTIFSTGFALIKSQKEESYITKLLYFLFMFSDDLMKQMEVAMPKAAYPSINKDDIDNFKIPMPSIDEQKRIVTQIEALESEIIKARNLIENAASKKQVILDKYL
;
A
#
# COMPACT_ATOMS: atom_id res chain seq x y z
N MET A 1 21.59 -37.41 37.24
CA MET A 1 21.44 -36.60 38.47
C MET A 1 22.23 -37.27 39.58
N ASP A 2 23.07 -36.55 40.31
CA ASP A 2 23.69 -37.09 41.55
C ASP A 2 22.65 -36.99 42.68
N ILE A 3 22.00 -38.11 42.97
CA ILE A 3 20.87 -38.18 43.91
C ILE A 3 21.30 -37.83 45.34
N LYS A 4 22.51 -38.26 45.76
CA LYS A 4 23.03 -37.95 47.10
C LYS A 4 23.29 -36.46 47.25
N LYS A 5 23.89 -35.84 46.22
CA LYS A 5 24.06 -34.38 46.20
C LYS A 5 22.70 -33.67 46.22
N TYR A 6 21.72 -34.16 45.45
CA TYR A 6 20.39 -33.57 45.35
C TYR A 6 19.67 -33.53 46.70
N ILE A 7 19.57 -34.66 47.40
CA ILE A 7 18.85 -34.72 48.69
C ILE A 7 19.60 -34.02 49.82
N ALA A 8 20.94 -33.98 49.79
CA ALA A 8 21.73 -33.26 50.77
C ALA A 8 21.47 -31.74 50.68
N GLN A 9 21.26 -31.23 49.46
CA GLN A 9 20.85 -29.84 49.25
C GLN A 9 19.40 -29.56 49.67
N LEU A 10 18.56 -30.60 49.77
CA LEU A 10 17.23 -30.52 50.40
C LEU A 10 17.31 -30.68 51.93
N GLU A 11 18.49 -30.68 52.53
CA GLU A 11 18.70 -30.83 53.98
C GLU A 11 18.28 -32.20 54.55
N PHE A 12 18.26 -33.25 53.72
CA PHE A 12 18.15 -34.61 54.22
C PHE A 12 19.49 -35.04 54.83
N VAL A 13 19.46 -35.50 56.07
CA VAL A 13 20.65 -35.93 56.82
C VAL A 13 20.65 -37.44 57.03
N PRO A 14 21.83 -38.09 57.11
CA PRO A 14 21.91 -39.51 57.46
C PRO A 14 21.17 -39.80 58.78
N LYS A 15 20.42 -40.90 58.83
CA LYS A 15 19.71 -41.32 60.05
C LYS A 15 20.64 -42.13 60.94
N ASP A 16 20.89 -41.64 62.16
CA ASP A 16 21.74 -42.31 63.14
C ASP A 16 21.33 -43.77 63.37
N GLY A 17 22.32 -44.66 63.40
CA GLY A 17 22.10 -46.11 63.60
C GLY A 17 21.61 -46.87 62.35
N THR A 18 21.54 -46.24 61.17
CA THR A 18 21.14 -46.90 59.92
C THR A 18 22.19 -46.73 58.81
N ASN A 19 22.25 -47.69 57.88
CA ASN A 19 23.14 -47.60 56.71
C ASN A 19 22.32 -47.19 55.48
N GLY A 20 22.73 -46.12 54.78
CA GLY A 20 22.12 -45.71 53.52
C GLY A 20 20.72 -45.08 53.63
N ILE A 21 20.22 -44.80 54.84
CA ILE A 21 18.94 -44.10 55.04
C ILE A 21 19.20 -42.65 55.44
N TYR A 22 18.57 -41.73 54.73
CA TYR A 22 18.58 -40.30 55.00
C TYR A 22 17.18 -39.87 55.41
N HIS A 23 17.05 -38.82 56.21
CA HIS A 23 15.75 -38.32 56.66
C HIS A 23 15.78 -36.80 56.84
N LYS A 24 14.61 -36.18 56.76
CA LYS A 24 14.40 -34.77 57.08
C LYS A 24 13.25 -34.64 58.05
N VAL A 25 13.46 -33.87 59.12
CA VAL A 25 12.48 -33.64 60.19
C VAL A 25 11.85 -32.26 60.00
N TYR A 26 10.52 -32.22 59.91
CA TYR A 26 9.74 -31.00 59.76
C TYR A 26 9.16 -30.57 61.12
N ALA A 27 9.90 -29.74 61.85
CA ALA A 27 9.53 -29.30 63.20
C ALA A 27 8.15 -28.63 63.28
N LYS A 28 7.74 -27.88 62.24
CA LYS A 28 6.43 -27.22 62.15
C LYS A 28 5.23 -28.18 62.10
N HIS A 29 5.48 -29.48 61.89
CA HIS A 29 4.45 -30.50 61.69
C HIS A 29 4.55 -31.63 62.72
N ASN A 30 4.78 -31.30 63.99
CA ASN A 30 4.98 -32.25 65.09
C ASN A 30 6.11 -33.25 64.79
N ASN A 31 7.25 -32.73 64.33
CA ASN A 31 8.42 -33.52 63.94
C ASN A 31 8.11 -34.60 62.90
N TYR A 32 7.25 -34.28 61.93
CA TYR A 32 6.98 -35.16 60.79
C TYR A 32 8.28 -35.50 60.05
N VAL A 33 8.42 -36.73 59.55
CA VAL A 33 9.67 -37.19 58.94
C VAL A 33 9.41 -37.76 57.55
N ILE A 34 10.16 -37.30 56.56
CA ILE A 34 10.33 -37.98 55.26
C ILE A 34 11.68 -38.69 55.29
N SER A 35 11.72 -39.95 54.85
CA SER A 35 12.95 -40.76 54.80
C SER A 35 13.25 -41.24 53.38
N ILE A 36 14.53 -41.41 53.06
CA ILE A 36 15.02 -41.82 51.75
C ILE A 36 15.99 -42.98 51.97
N ASP A 37 15.67 -44.15 51.43
CA ASP A 37 16.52 -45.34 51.52
C ASP A 37 17.26 -45.57 50.21
N PHE A 38 18.57 -45.36 50.21
CA PHE A 38 19.42 -45.57 49.05
C PHE A 38 19.67 -47.04 48.73
N ASN A 39 19.46 -47.95 49.68
CA ASN A 39 19.70 -49.37 49.45
C ASN A 39 18.56 -49.96 48.60
N THR A 40 17.33 -49.51 48.85
CA THR A 40 16.14 -49.93 48.11
C THR A 40 15.74 -48.96 47.01
N GLY A 41 16.33 -47.76 46.98
CA GLY A 41 15.99 -46.70 46.03
C GLY A 41 14.56 -46.15 46.26
N HIS A 42 14.16 -46.03 47.52
CA HIS A 42 12.79 -45.74 47.95
C HIS A 42 12.69 -44.41 48.69
N ILE A 43 11.59 -43.68 48.47
CA ILE A 43 11.23 -42.43 49.16
C ILE A 43 10.00 -42.71 50.03
N GLU A 44 10.19 -42.67 51.35
CA GLU A 44 9.14 -42.86 52.35
C GLU A 44 8.61 -41.51 52.81
N TYR A 45 7.39 -41.17 52.38
CA TYR A 45 6.77 -39.88 52.67
C TYR A 45 6.18 -39.78 54.07
N GLY A 46 6.19 -40.85 54.87
CA GLY A 46 5.68 -40.88 56.24
C GLY A 46 4.22 -41.34 56.34
N ASP A 47 3.65 -41.33 57.55
CA ASP A 47 2.34 -41.93 57.85
C ASP A 47 1.13 -41.02 57.62
N LYS A 48 1.35 -39.72 57.35
CA LYS A 48 0.28 -38.72 57.21
C LYS A 48 0.00 -38.32 55.76
N ILE A 49 1.02 -38.28 54.90
CA ILE A 49 0.83 -38.04 53.47
C ILE A 49 0.19 -39.30 52.86
N ILE A 50 -0.96 -39.14 52.23
CA ILE A 50 -1.69 -40.26 51.62
C ILE A 50 -1.16 -40.45 50.21
N ALA A 51 -0.69 -41.64 49.85
CA ALA A 51 -0.32 -41.97 48.48
C ALA A 51 -1.28 -43.05 47.94
N GLU A 52 -2.05 -42.76 46.90
CA GLU A 52 -2.99 -43.73 46.31
C GLU A 52 -2.27 -44.81 45.49
N SER A 53 -0.98 -44.58 45.21
CA SER A 53 -0.07 -45.53 44.60
C SER A 53 1.37 -45.21 45.04
N LYS A 54 2.32 -46.05 44.63
CA LYS A 54 3.72 -45.97 45.07
C LYS A 54 4.70 -45.64 43.93
N THR A 55 4.22 -45.16 42.78
CA THR A 55 5.07 -44.93 41.61
C THR A 55 5.95 -43.69 41.72
N THR A 56 5.58 -42.70 42.54
CA THR A 56 6.41 -41.53 42.88
C THR A 56 7.42 -41.80 44.03
N GLN A 57 7.40 -42.98 44.62
CA GLN A 57 8.19 -43.32 45.81
C GLN A 57 9.50 -44.06 45.49
N ASN A 58 10.02 -43.97 44.28
CA ASN A 58 11.23 -44.69 43.86
C ASN A 58 12.15 -43.82 43.00
N PHE A 59 13.38 -44.29 42.75
CA PHE A 59 14.40 -43.53 42.02
C PHE A 59 14.37 -43.73 40.49
N SER A 60 13.41 -44.49 39.96
CA SER A 60 13.40 -44.89 38.54
C SER A 60 13.15 -43.73 37.57
N GLN A 61 12.44 -42.69 38.03
CA GLN A 61 12.11 -41.52 37.22
C GLN A 61 12.66 -40.24 37.85
N PRO A 62 13.36 -39.38 37.10
CA PRO A 62 13.82 -38.08 37.60
C PRO A 62 12.69 -37.19 38.13
N GLU A 63 11.48 -37.31 37.57
CA GLU A 63 10.28 -36.57 37.97
C GLU A 63 9.89 -36.82 39.44
N ASN A 64 10.14 -38.02 39.97
CA ASN A 64 9.88 -38.34 41.38
C ASN A 64 10.69 -37.46 42.35
N PHE A 65 11.85 -36.98 41.93
CA PHE A 65 12.65 -36.05 42.73
C PHE A 65 12.18 -34.59 42.63
N VAL A 66 11.44 -34.25 41.56
CA VAL A 66 10.72 -32.97 41.45
C VAL A 66 9.50 -33.01 42.37
N VAL A 67 8.76 -34.12 42.40
CA VAL A 67 7.65 -34.35 43.35
C VAL A 67 8.15 -34.25 44.79
N LEU A 68 9.25 -34.92 45.13
CA LEU A 68 9.86 -34.84 46.47
C LEU A 68 10.21 -33.40 46.85
N GLU A 69 10.82 -32.64 45.94
CA GLU A 69 11.21 -31.26 46.20
C GLU A 69 9.98 -30.33 46.32
N CYS A 70 8.93 -30.55 45.53
CA CYS A 70 7.67 -29.82 45.65
C CYS A 70 6.98 -30.09 46.99
N VAL A 71 6.93 -31.36 47.43
CA VAL A 71 6.40 -31.76 48.74
C VAL A 71 7.22 -31.13 49.88
N ASP A 72 8.55 -31.16 49.80
CA ASP A 72 9.42 -30.50 50.78
C ASP A 72 9.08 -29.01 50.92
N ARG A 73 8.88 -28.34 49.79
CA ARG A 73 8.50 -26.92 49.73
C ARG A 73 7.13 -26.65 50.34
N LEU A 74 6.13 -27.49 50.06
CA LEU A 74 4.79 -27.41 50.69
C LEU A 74 4.87 -27.56 52.21
N LEU A 75 5.64 -28.52 52.71
CA LEU A 75 5.80 -28.76 54.14
C LEU A 75 6.54 -27.61 54.84
N ILE A 76 7.63 -27.11 54.27
CA ILE A 76 8.36 -25.94 54.80
C ILE A 76 7.45 -24.72 54.88
N LYS A 77 6.60 -24.54 53.86
CA LYS A 77 5.64 -23.44 53.75
C LYS A 77 4.58 -23.49 54.86
N GLY A 78 4.18 -24.69 55.26
CA GLY A 78 3.22 -24.91 56.36
C GLY A 78 1.95 -25.64 55.95
N TYR A 79 1.87 -26.21 54.75
CA TYR A 79 0.78 -27.11 54.39
C TYR A 79 0.87 -28.38 55.23
N LYS A 80 -0.24 -28.82 55.81
CA LYS A 80 -0.25 -29.97 56.73
C LYS A 80 -0.03 -31.27 55.94
N PRO A 81 0.82 -32.21 56.42
CA PRO A 81 1.05 -33.50 55.76
C PRO A 81 -0.23 -34.28 55.44
N GLN A 82 -1.20 -34.30 56.38
CA GLN A 82 -2.49 -34.98 56.23
C GLN A 82 -3.40 -34.43 55.13
N ASN A 83 -3.10 -33.23 54.64
CA ASN A 83 -3.85 -32.57 53.57
C ASN A 83 -3.20 -32.80 52.20
N ILE A 84 -2.06 -33.49 52.11
CA ILE A 84 -1.34 -33.78 50.87
C ILE A 84 -1.65 -35.20 50.43
N VAL A 85 -2.15 -35.35 49.21
CA VAL A 85 -2.40 -36.64 48.56
C VAL A 85 -1.52 -36.77 47.33
N LEU A 86 -0.69 -37.81 47.28
CA LEU A 86 0.16 -38.13 46.14
C LEU A 86 -0.54 -39.11 45.19
N GLU A 87 -0.31 -38.90 43.90
CA GLU A 87 -0.80 -39.75 42.82
C GLU A 87 -2.32 -39.92 42.82
N LYS A 88 -3.05 -38.83 43.07
CA LYS A 88 -4.51 -38.81 43.20
C LYS A 88 -5.17 -39.29 41.91
N THR A 89 -6.11 -40.22 42.05
CA THR A 89 -6.84 -40.84 40.96
C THR A 89 -8.34 -40.53 41.03
N TRP A 90 -8.97 -40.40 39.86
CA TRP A 90 -10.42 -40.28 39.73
C TRP A 90 -10.95 -41.38 38.79
N PRO A 91 -12.11 -41.99 39.10
CA PRO A 91 -12.71 -43.00 38.22
C PRO A 91 -13.11 -42.36 36.88
N SER A 92 -12.50 -42.81 35.76
CA SER A 92 -12.91 -42.41 34.40
C SER A 92 -13.80 -43.49 33.78
N GLY A 93 -14.95 -43.09 33.23
CA GLY A 93 -15.93 -43.99 32.59
C GLY A 93 -15.46 -44.62 31.27
N HIS A 94 -14.38 -44.12 30.65
CA HIS A 94 -13.78 -44.71 29.46
C HIS A 94 -12.24 -44.59 29.48
N GLY A 95 -11.57 -45.67 29.89
CA GLY A 95 -10.24 -46.09 29.43
C GLY A 95 -9.14 -45.04 29.23
N THR A 96 -8.74 -44.35 30.30
CA THR A 96 -7.33 -44.09 30.72
C THR A 96 -7.41 -43.18 31.94
N SER A 97 -7.23 -43.73 33.15
CA SER A 97 -7.21 -42.96 34.39
C SER A 97 -5.92 -42.12 34.45
N GLY A 98 -6.01 -40.82 34.22
CA GLY A 98 -4.92 -39.90 34.54
C GLY A 98 -4.68 -39.87 36.06
N ARG A 99 -3.42 -39.65 36.47
CA ARG A 99 -2.98 -39.68 37.87
C ARG A 99 -2.27 -38.35 38.14
N LEU A 100 -2.81 -37.55 39.05
CA LEU A 100 -2.25 -36.25 39.40
C LEU A 100 -1.15 -36.42 40.45
N ASP A 101 0.03 -35.82 40.23
CA ASP A 101 1.18 -36.01 41.10
C ASP A 101 0.91 -35.60 42.55
N ILE A 102 0.39 -34.39 42.76
CA ILE A 102 0.11 -33.84 44.09
C ILE A 102 -1.25 -33.13 44.12
N CYS A 103 -2.11 -33.54 45.04
CA CYS A 103 -3.35 -32.84 45.39
C CYS A 103 -3.24 -32.32 46.83
N VAL A 104 -3.47 -31.03 47.03
CA VAL A 104 -3.53 -30.41 48.37
C VAL A 104 -4.99 -30.09 48.70
N ASN A 105 -5.51 -30.69 49.77
CA ASN A 105 -6.88 -30.51 50.24
C ASN A 105 -6.99 -29.44 51.34
N ARG A 106 -8.18 -28.88 51.52
CA ARG A 106 -8.56 -28.10 52.71
C ARG A 106 -8.82 -29.05 53.89
N GLU A 107 -9.03 -28.49 55.08
CA GLU A 107 -9.37 -29.25 56.29
C GLU A 107 -10.67 -30.07 56.15
N ASP A 108 -11.61 -29.62 55.30
CA ASP A 108 -12.86 -30.33 55.02
C ASP A 108 -12.72 -31.47 53.99
N GLY A 109 -11.50 -31.73 53.52
CA GLY A 109 -11.19 -32.76 52.53
C GLY A 109 -11.44 -32.36 51.07
N THR A 110 -11.89 -31.14 50.79
CA THR A 110 -12.07 -30.66 49.42
C THR A 110 -10.74 -30.23 48.79
N PRO A 111 -10.52 -30.44 47.47
CA PRO A 111 -9.31 -30.01 46.78
C PRO A 111 -9.14 -28.48 46.83
N TYR A 112 -7.99 -28.01 47.29
CA TYR A 112 -7.59 -26.60 47.25
C TYR A 112 -6.67 -26.33 46.05
N MET A 113 -5.64 -27.17 45.86
CA MET A 113 -4.62 -26.97 44.83
C MET A 113 -4.24 -28.29 44.16
N LEU A 114 -4.18 -28.27 42.83
CA LEU A 114 -3.79 -29.42 42.01
C LEU A 114 -2.44 -29.12 41.34
N ILE A 115 -1.43 -29.95 41.57
CA ILE A 115 -0.06 -29.72 41.08
C ILE A 115 0.38 -30.89 40.20
N GLU A 116 0.77 -30.56 38.98
CA GLU A 116 1.43 -31.46 38.03
C GLU A 116 2.93 -31.14 38.02
N CYS A 117 3.79 -32.12 38.30
CA CYS A 117 5.23 -31.95 38.31
C CYS A 117 5.82 -32.41 36.98
N LYS A 118 6.84 -31.72 36.46
CA LYS A 118 7.59 -32.15 35.27
C LYS A 118 9.07 -31.90 35.43
N THR A 119 9.90 -32.60 34.67
CA THR A 119 11.33 -32.28 34.66
C THR A 119 11.59 -30.92 34.02
N PHE A 120 12.56 -30.18 34.59
CA PHE A 120 12.90 -28.83 34.17
C PHE A 120 13.35 -28.79 32.69
N GLY A 121 12.93 -27.76 31.96
CA GLY A 121 13.28 -27.59 30.55
C GLY A 121 12.27 -28.23 29.59
N LYS A 122 12.66 -29.27 28.85
CA LYS A 122 11.91 -29.75 27.68
C LYS A 122 10.51 -30.27 28.01
N GLU A 123 10.36 -31.06 29.09
CA GLU A 123 9.07 -31.64 29.46
C GLU A 123 8.12 -30.60 30.03
N TYR A 124 8.62 -29.75 30.92
CA TYR A 124 7.88 -28.59 31.42
C TYR A 124 7.38 -27.69 30.28
N ASN A 125 8.25 -27.28 29.35
CA ASN A 125 7.86 -26.43 28.21
C ASN A 125 6.81 -27.09 27.31
N LYS A 126 6.87 -28.42 27.16
CA LYS A 126 5.88 -29.19 26.37
C LYS A 126 4.52 -29.21 27.06
N GLU A 127 4.48 -29.38 28.37
CA GLU A 127 3.20 -29.40 29.10
C GLU A 127 2.62 -27.99 29.25
N LEU A 128 3.47 -26.97 29.44
CA LEU A 128 3.06 -25.57 29.39
C LEU A 128 2.39 -25.22 28.04
N ALA A 129 2.99 -25.66 26.93
CA ALA A 129 2.40 -25.48 25.60
C ALA A 129 1.05 -26.20 25.45
N ARG A 130 0.81 -27.32 26.15
CA ARG A 130 -0.49 -28.00 26.18
C ARG A 130 -1.52 -27.24 27.00
N ILE A 131 -1.13 -26.72 28.17
CA ILE A 131 -2.00 -25.87 28.99
C ILE A 131 -2.51 -24.68 28.17
N HIS A 132 -1.64 -24.01 27.41
CA HIS A 132 -2.04 -22.90 26.53
C HIS A 132 -2.75 -23.31 25.23
N LYS A 133 -2.80 -24.61 24.92
CA LYS A 133 -3.47 -25.13 23.71
C LYS A 133 -4.91 -25.59 24.00
N ASP A 134 -5.09 -26.34 25.07
CA ASP A 134 -6.35 -27.02 25.40
C ASP A 134 -6.58 -27.22 26.92
N GLY A 135 -5.78 -26.56 27.76
CA GLY A 135 -5.87 -26.68 29.23
C GLY A 135 -5.04 -27.85 29.79
N GLY A 136 -4.53 -28.72 28.92
CA GLY A 136 -3.68 -29.85 29.29
C GLY A 136 -4.35 -30.80 30.30
N GLN A 137 -3.52 -31.55 31.02
CA GLN A 137 -4.03 -32.52 32.01
C GLN A 137 -4.62 -31.85 33.25
N LEU A 138 -4.08 -30.70 33.66
CA LEU A 138 -4.53 -29.97 34.85
C LEU A 138 -6.02 -29.59 34.81
N PHE A 139 -6.53 -29.13 33.67
CA PHE A 139 -7.97 -28.81 33.53
C PHE A 139 -8.85 -30.06 33.57
N THR A 140 -8.33 -31.18 33.06
CA THR A 140 -9.00 -32.48 33.14
C THR A 140 -9.11 -32.94 34.60
N TYR A 141 -8.02 -32.83 35.37
CA TYR A 141 -8.04 -33.15 36.81
C TYR A 141 -8.93 -32.20 37.60
N PHE A 142 -8.96 -30.91 37.26
CA PHE A 142 -9.86 -29.95 37.86
C PHE A 142 -11.33 -30.35 37.69
N GLN A 143 -11.74 -30.72 36.46
CA GLN A 143 -13.10 -31.18 36.20
C GLN A 143 -13.42 -32.46 36.99
N LEU A 144 -12.52 -33.46 36.94
CA LEU A 144 -12.69 -34.74 37.65
C LEU A 144 -12.75 -34.57 39.18
N SER A 145 -12.09 -33.54 39.71
CA SER A 145 -12.12 -33.17 41.14
C SER A 145 -13.43 -32.51 41.58
N GLY A 146 -14.37 -32.29 40.66
CA GLY A 146 -15.64 -31.60 40.92
C GLY A 146 -15.53 -30.07 40.89
N GLY A 147 -14.48 -29.51 40.27
CA GLY A 147 -14.35 -28.06 40.05
C GLY A 147 -14.07 -27.22 41.31
N LYS A 148 -13.59 -27.84 42.40
CA LYS A 148 -13.47 -27.20 43.73
C LYS A 148 -12.11 -26.60 44.05
N ALA A 149 -11.06 -26.94 43.29
CA ALA A 149 -9.74 -26.36 43.49
C ALA A 149 -9.77 -24.85 43.20
N ASP A 150 -9.01 -24.08 43.97
CA ASP A 150 -8.82 -22.65 43.74
C ASP A 150 -7.61 -22.39 42.85
N VAL A 151 -6.67 -23.35 42.82
CA VAL A 151 -5.41 -23.20 42.10
C VAL A 151 -5.02 -24.47 41.37
N LEU A 152 -4.62 -24.33 40.11
CA LEU A 152 -3.91 -25.35 39.34
C LEU A 152 -2.46 -24.89 39.14
N MET A 153 -1.50 -25.79 39.25
CA MET A 153 -0.08 -25.45 39.13
C MET A 153 0.65 -26.49 38.28
N LEU A 154 1.38 -26.02 37.27
CA LEU A 154 2.45 -26.79 36.65
C LEU A 154 3.77 -26.43 37.35
N TYR A 155 4.51 -27.41 37.84
CA TYR A 155 5.71 -27.20 38.64
C TYR A 155 6.93 -27.95 38.07
N ALA A 156 8.10 -27.32 38.09
CA ALA A 156 9.37 -27.98 37.80
C ALA A 156 10.49 -27.37 38.63
N SER A 157 11.50 -28.18 38.96
CA SER A 157 12.69 -27.72 39.68
C SER A 157 13.96 -28.40 39.20
N GLU A 158 15.09 -27.70 39.37
CA GLU A 158 16.43 -28.22 39.12
C GLU A 158 17.43 -27.69 40.15
N LEU A 159 18.49 -28.47 40.39
CA LEU A 159 19.61 -28.05 41.23
C LEU A 159 20.68 -27.36 40.38
N LYS A 160 20.78 -26.03 40.47
CA LYS A 160 21.84 -25.23 39.82
C LYS A 160 22.92 -24.85 40.85
N GLY A 161 24.10 -25.45 40.70
CA GLY A 161 25.19 -25.28 41.67
C GLY A 161 24.83 -25.91 43.03
N ASN A 162 24.63 -25.06 44.05
CA ASN A 162 24.19 -25.43 45.40
C ASN A 162 22.84 -24.77 45.77
N LYS A 163 22.02 -24.37 44.78
CA LYS A 163 20.69 -23.79 45.01
C LYS A 163 19.65 -24.44 44.12
N PHE A 164 18.49 -24.74 44.70
CA PHE A 164 17.32 -25.14 43.93
C PHE A 164 16.71 -23.93 43.23
N VAL A 165 16.55 -24.07 41.91
CA VAL A 165 15.80 -23.12 41.08
C VAL A 165 14.54 -23.86 40.65
N TYR A 166 13.38 -23.24 40.87
CA TYR A 166 12.10 -23.78 40.43
C TYR A 166 11.41 -22.79 39.49
N VAL A 167 10.52 -23.33 38.67
CA VAL A 167 9.58 -22.59 37.83
C VAL A 167 8.18 -23.15 38.08
N ASN A 168 7.19 -22.29 38.07
CA ASN A 168 5.80 -22.70 38.16
C ASN A 168 4.93 -21.84 37.25
N GLU A 169 3.82 -22.42 36.81
CA GLU A 169 2.77 -21.71 36.08
C GLU A 169 1.46 -21.98 36.80
N ILE A 170 0.90 -20.91 37.37
CA ILE A 170 -0.23 -20.95 38.29
C ILE A 170 -1.47 -20.43 37.58
N VAL A 171 -2.51 -21.26 37.54
CA VAL A 171 -3.85 -20.88 37.09
C VAL A 171 -4.73 -20.72 38.32
N LYS A 172 -5.11 -19.48 38.61
CA LYS A 172 -6.14 -19.18 39.63
C LYS A 172 -7.52 -19.43 39.01
N ILE A 173 -8.35 -20.19 39.71
CA ILE A 173 -9.72 -20.48 39.29
C ILE A 173 -10.65 -19.38 39.80
N GLU A 174 -11.35 -18.73 38.88
CA GLU A 174 -12.38 -17.74 39.19
C GLU A 174 -13.77 -18.39 39.09
N ASP A 175 -14.72 -17.87 39.86
CA ASP A 175 -16.06 -18.47 39.99
C ASP A 175 -16.83 -18.55 38.66
N ASP A 176 -16.63 -17.56 37.78
CA ASP A 176 -17.32 -17.41 36.50
C ASP A 176 -17.08 -18.60 35.52
N TYR A 177 -16.03 -19.39 35.73
CA TYR A 177 -15.68 -20.54 34.88
C TYR A 177 -15.43 -21.85 35.63
N ARG A 178 -15.87 -21.96 36.89
CA ARG A 178 -15.82 -23.24 37.64
C ARG A 178 -16.72 -24.34 37.06
N ASN A 179 -17.76 -23.96 36.30
CA ASN A 179 -18.80 -24.86 35.79
C ASN A 179 -18.69 -25.07 34.27
N GLY A 180 -18.67 -26.35 33.85
CA GLY A 180 -18.65 -26.76 32.44
C GLY A 180 -17.83 -28.03 32.21
N ASP A 181 -17.71 -28.46 30.95
CA ASP A 181 -16.72 -29.45 30.58
C ASP A 181 -15.30 -28.84 30.45
N VAL A 182 -14.26 -29.65 30.27
CA VAL A 182 -12.87 -29.14 30.14
C VAL A 182 -12.75 -28.08 29.04
N LYS A 183 -13.50 -28.26 27.93
CA LYS A 183 -13.46 -27.34 26.81
C LYS A 183 -14.13 -26.01 27.19
N ASP A 184 -15.27 -26.04 27.87
CA ASP A 184 -15.96 -24.86 28.37
C ASP A 184 -15.09 -24.08 29.38
N ILE A 185 -14.49 -24.79 30.34
CA ILE A 185 -13.63 -24.19 31.38
C ILE A 185 -12.41 -23.55 30.71
N TYR A 186 -11.81 -24.25 29.74
CA TYR A 186 -10.72 -23.71 28.95
C TYR A 186 -11.19 -22.46 28.21
N GLU A 187 -12.23 -22.51 27.38
CA GLU A 187 -12.72 -21.36 26.59
C GLU A 187 -13.02 -20.12 27.43
N LYS A 188 -13.56 -20.29 28.65
CA LYS A 188 -13.84 -19.17 29.55
C LYS A 188 -12.62 -18.63 30.30
N TRP A 189 -11.58 -19.45 30.56
CA TRP A 189 -10.36 -19.00 31.23
C TRP A 189 -9.66 -17.88 30.44
N ASN A 190 -9.19 -16.85 31.15
CA ASN A 190 -8.50 -15.68 30.57
C ASN A 190 -7.16 -15.99 29.86
N LYS A 191 -6.66 -17.24 29.94
CA LYS A 191 -5.38 -17.72 29.41
C LYS A 191 -4.14 -17.08 30.04
N LEU A 192 -4.32 -16.35 31.13
CA LEU A 192 -3.24 -15.75 31.89
C LEU A 192 -2.89 -16.65 33.07
N THR A 193 -1.60 -16.90 33.22
CA THR A 193 -1.00 -17.59 34.35
C THR A 193 -0.26 -16.60 35.24
N LYS A 194 0.05 -17.04 36.47
CA LYS A 194 0.88 -16.30 37.43
C LYS A 194 2.09 -17.16 37.78
N ASP A 195 3.21 -16.53 38.13
CA ASP A 195 4.47 -17.19 38.51
C ASP A 195 4.77 -17.09 40.02
N ASN A 196 3.89 -16.42 40.76
CA ASN A 196 4.00 -16.17 42.19
C ASN A 196 2.63 -16.26 42.88
N GLY A 197 2.66 -16.35 44.20
CA GLY A 197 1.47 -16.28 45.05
C GLY A 197 1.12 -17.56 45.79
N ILE A 198 2.06 -18.51 45.89
CA ILE A 198 1.92 -19.73 46.69
C ILE A 198 3.14 -19.96 47.59
N PHE A 199 4.33 -20.16 47.00
CA PHE A 199 5.52 -20.52 47.75
C PHE A 199 6.25 -19.32 48.39
N ASP A 200 5.87 -18.10 48.03
CA ASP A 200 6.49 -16.87 48.50
C ASP A 200 6.31 -16.63 49.99
N LEU A 201 7.33 -16.14 50.70
CA LEU A 201 7.35 -16.05 52.18
C LEU A 201 6.14 -15.31 52.79
N TRP A 202 5.60 -14.29 52.12
CA TRP A 202 4.48 -13.46 52.59
C TRP A 202 3.09 -14.10 52.42
N VAL A 203 2.96 -15.13 51.59
CA VAL A 203 1.67 -15.80 51.35
C VAL A 203 1.34 -16.74 52.50
N GLN A 204 0.11 -16.75 53.02
CA GLN A 204 -0.27 -17.74 54.02
C GLN A 204 -0.68 -19.07 53.36
N PRO A 205 -0.40 -20.25 53.96
CA PRO A 205 -0.91 -21.52 53.45
C PRO A 205 -2.43 -21.48 53.27
N TYR A 206 -2.95 -22.13 52.22
CA TYR A 206 -4.37 -22.12 51.83
C TYR A 206 -4.92 -20.74 51.41
N ASN A 207 -4.04 -19.79 51.10
CA ASN A 207 -4.40 -18.51 50.51
C ASN A 207 -3.58 -18.26 49.23
N PHE A 208 -4.17 -17.57 48.26
CA PHE A 208 -3.46 -17.12 47.06
C PHE A 208 -3.33 -15.59 47.10
N GLN A 209 -2.10 -15.08 47.04
CA GLN A 209 -1.83 -13.64 46.99
C GLN A 209 -0.70 -13.35 46.01
N SER A 210 -1.00 -12.72 44.87
CA SER A 210 0.04 -12.31 43.94
C SER A 210 0.70 -11.01 44.40
N LYS A 211 2.02 -10.92 44.26
CA LYS A 211 2.73 -9.65 44.47
C LYS A 211 2.36 -8.67 43.36
N ALA A 212 2.29 -7.39 43.70
CA ALA A 212 2.13 -6.35 42.68
C ALA A 212 3.35 -6.38 41.76
N LEU A 213 3.10 -6.20 40.46
CA LEU A 213 4.13 -5.95 39.48
C LEU A 213 4.88 -4.68 39.83
N THR A 214 6.20 -4.77 39.78
CA THR A 214 7.13 -3.64 39.78
C THR A 214 7.54 -3.34 38.34
N LYS A 215 8.14 -2.17 38.12
CA LYS A 215 8.56 -1.74 36.78
C LYS A 215 9.56 -2.70 36.13
N GLU A 216 10.43 -3.32 36.92
CA GLU A 216 11.47 -4.25 36.46
C GLU A 216 10.90 -5.61 36.03
N GLN A 217 9.68 -5.94 36.45
CA GLN A 217 9.00 -7.19 36.14
C GLN A 217 8.16 -7.13 34.85
N LEU A 218 8.06 -5.95 34.23
CA LEU A 218 7.31 -5.79 32.98
C LEU A 218 8.03 -6.44 31.79
N LYS A 219 7.29 -7.22 31.01
CA LYS A 219 7.79 -7.92 29.82
C LYS A 219 7.82 -6.97 28.62
N GLU A 220 8.87 -7.05 27.80
CA GLU A 220 8.89 -6.36 26.52
C GLU A 220 7.88 -6.99 25.55
N ILE A 221 7.24 -6.18 24.71
CA ILE A 221 6.27 -6.64 23.71
C ILE A 221 7.03 -7.20 22.50
N LYS A 222 6.70 -8.43 22.09
CA LYS A 222 7.20 -9.09 20.87
C LYS A 222 6.13 -9.11 19.77
N ALA A 223 6.52 -9.57 18.59
CA ALA A 223 5.63 -9.71 17.42
C ALA A 223 4.39 -10.58 17.73
N GLU A 224 4.59 -11.70 18.42
CA GLU A 224 3.53 -12.65 18.77
C GLU A 224 2.55 -12.06 19.81
N ASP A 225 3.05 -11.24 20.73
CA ASP A 225 2.27 -10.63 21.81
C ASP A 225 1.25 -9.63 21.25
N SER A 226 1.61 -8.86 20.22
CA SER A 226 0.75 -7.83 19.63
C SER A 226 -0.54 -8.43 19.06
N SER A 227 -0.40 -9.52 18.30
CA SER A 227 -1.54 -10.26 17.77
C SER A 227 -2.32 -10.96 18.88
N PHE A 228 -1.63 -11.50 19.90
CA PHE A 228 -2.27 -12.14 21.04
C PHE A 228 -3.14 -11.16 21.83
N ILE A 229 -2.59 -10.00 22.22
CA ILE A 229 -3.30 -8.96 22.98
C ILE A 229 -4.53 -8.49 22.21
N PHE A 230 -4.38 -8.19 20.92
CA PHE A 230 -5.51 -7.74 20.11
C PHE A 230 -6.63 -8.77 20.01
N ASN A 231 -6.29 -10.03 19.69
CA ASN A 231 -7.28 -11.09 19.57
C ASN A 231 -7.97 -11.40 20.90
N ARG A 232 -7.22 -11.37 22.01
CA ARG A 232 -7.76 -11.59 23.34
C ARG A 232 -8.65 -10.43 23.78
N PHE A 233 -8.29 -9.18 23.48
CA PHE A 233 -9.15 -8.03 23.71
C PHE A 233 -10.50 -8.20 23.00
N LEU A 234 -10.50 -8.58 21.72
CA LEU A 234 -11.74 -8.86 20.99
C LEU A 234 -12.53 -10.04 21.58
N GLU A 235 -11.87 -11.02 22.17
CA GLU A 235 -12.51 -12.16 22.83
C GLU A 235 -13.19 -11.75 24.15
N ILE A 236 -12.51 -10.95 24.98
CA ILE A 236 -13.08 -10.35 26.20
C ILE A 236 -14.37 -9.60 25.86
N LEU A 237 -14.36 -8.79 24.79
CA LEU A 237 -15.55 -8.06 24.34
C LEU A 237 -16.69 -9.01 23.90
N ARG A 238 -16.37 -10.15 23.27
CA ARG A 238 -17.37 -11.13 22.84
C ARG A 238 -18.00 -11.87 24.02
N HIS A 239 -17.18 -12.36 24.94
CA HIS A 239 -17.66 -13.13 26.09
C HIS A 239 -18.49 -12.27 27.05
N ASN A 240 -18.15 -10.99 27.17
CA ASN A 240 -18.88 -10.03 28.00
C ASN A 240 -20.02 -9.29 27.27
N VAL A 241 -20.38 -9.73 26.06
CA VAL A 241 -21.50 -9.20 25.25
C VAL A 241 -21.43 -7.68 25.04
N VAL A 242 -20.24 -7.17 24.72
CA VAL A 242 -20.03 -5.75 24.42
C VAL A 242 -20.42 -5.46 22.96
N SER A 243 -21.48 -4.69 22.77
CA SER A 243 -22.03 -4.34 21.45
C SER A 243 -21.28 -3.18 20.79
N ASP A 244 -20.95 -2.12 21.55
CA ASP A 244 -20.22 -0.95 21.05
C ASP A 244 -18.70 -1.14 21.13
N LYS A 245 -18.16 -1.78 20.08
CA LYS A 245 -16.72 -1.95 19.93
C LYS A 245 -15.98 -0.62 19.83
N GLY A 246 -16.55 0.38 19.15
CA GLY A 246 -15.88 1.66 18.92
C GLY A 246 -15.61 2.39 20.23
N ASN A 247 -16.62 2.40 21.12
CA ASN A 247 -16.42 2.88 22.49
C ASN A 247 -15.36 2.06 23.23
N ALA A 248 -15.42 0.72 23.21
CA ALA A 248 -14.44 -0.13 23.88
C ALA A 248 -12.98 0.17 23.45
N PHE A 249 -12.74 0.39 22.15
CA PHE A 249 -11.42 0.81 21.65
C PHE A 249 -11.04 2.22 22.14
N ASN A 250 -11.95 3.18 22.21
CA ASN A 250 -11.62 4.48 22.81
C ASN A 250 -11.21 4.35 24.30
N LYS A 251 -11.85 3.43 25.04
CA LYS A 251 -11.52 3.14 26.45
C LYS A 251 -10.15 2.48 26.60
N ILE A 252 -9.71 1.67 25.64
CA ILE A 252 -8.36 1.09 25.66
C ILE A 252 -7.27 2.18 25.61
N PHE A 253 -7.46 3.25 24.83
CA PHE A 253 -6.52 4.37 24.78
C PHE A 253 -6.49 5.17 26.09
N THR A 254 -7.61 5.24 26.80
CA THR A 254 -7.64 5.80 28.16
C THR A 254 -6.82 4.94 29.13
N LEU A 255 -6.94 3.61 29.05
CA LEU A 255 -6.13 2.69 29.86
C LEU A 255 -4.63 2.79 29.54
N PHE A 256 -4.27 2.93 28.26
CA PHE A 256 -2.88 3.19 27.88
C PHE A 256 -2.35 4.49 28.46
N LEU A 257 -3.14 5.56 28.48
CA LEU A 257 -2.74 6.81 29.12
C LEU A 257 -2.43 6.61 30.61
N CYS A 258 -3.28 5.88 31.33
CA CYS A 258 -3.07 5.55 32.74
C CYS A 258 -1.77 4.76 32.95
N LYS A 259 -1.55 3.74 32.12
CA LYS A 259 -0.37 2.87 32.21
C LYS A 259 0.92 3.62 31.85
N VAL A 260 0.90 4.46 30.80
CA VAL A 260 2.02 5.34 30.44
C VAL A 260 2.35 6.29 31.59
N TYR A 261 1.34 6.88 32.23
CA TYR A 261 1.55 7.74 33.38
C TYR A 261 2.22 6.98 34.53
N ASP A 262 1.67 5.83 34.91
CA ASP A 262 2.17 5.00 36.01
C ASP A 262 3.61 4.53 35.76
N GLU A 263 3.92 3.98 34.58
CA GLU A 263 5.29 3.58 34.21
C GLU A 263 6.29 4.76 34.19
N THR A 264 5.79 5.98 33.94
CA THR A 264 6.62 7.19 33.91
C THR A 264 6.90 7.74 35.31
N THR A 265 5.96 7.63 36.25
CA THR A 265 6.08 8.27 37.57
C THR A 265 6.51 7.34 38.70
N THR A 266 6.30 6.04 38.56
CA THR A 266 6.62 5.04 39.60
C THR A 266 8.12 4.75 39.61
N GLY A 267 8.72 4.77 40.79
CA GLY A 267 10.16 4.57 41.01
C GLY A 267 10.60 3.12 40.81
N GLU A 268 11.92 2.90 40.73
CA GLU A 268 12.47 1.55 40.65
C GLU A 268 12.20 0.75 41.93
N GLY A 269 11.74 -0.50 41.77
CA GLY A 269 11.35 -1.37 42.88
C GLY A 269 10.03 -1.02 43.58
N GLU A 270 9.33 0.05 43.18
CA GLU A 270 7.99 0.39 43.67
C GLU A 270 6.89 -0.42 42.96
N GLU A 271 5.79 -0.69 43.67
CA GLU A 271 4.62 -1.36 43.11
C GLU A 271 3.90 -0.44 42.11
N LEU A 272 3.66 -0.93 40.89
CA LEU A 272 2.87 -0.23 39.89
C LEU A 272 1.41 -0.11 40.35
N LYS A 273 0.74 1.00 40.03
CA LYS A 273 -0.67 1.21 40.36
C LYS A 273 -1.62 0.69 39.28
N PHE A 274 -1.16 0.62 38.04
CA PHE A 274 -1.89 0.10 36.89
C PHE A 274 -1.82 -1.42 36.86
N GLN A 275 -2.59 -2.06 37.73
CA GLN A 275 -2.77 -3.51 37.79
C GLN A 275 -3.93 -3.87 38.70
N TRP A 276 -4.42 -5.10 38.59
CA TRP A 276 -5.27 -5.72 39.61
C TRP A 276 -4.42 -6.33 40.74
N LEU A 277 -4.70 -5.96 41.99
CA LEU A 277 -4.03 -6.44 43.19
C LEU A 277 -4.87 -7.49 43.92
N GLU A 278 -4.53 -8.76 43.71
CA GLU A 278 -5.24 -9.90 44.33
C GLU A 278 -5.23 -9.84 45.85
N GLY A 279 -6.40 -10.05 46.46
CA GLY A 279 -6.61 -10.00 47.90
C GLY A 279 -6.53 -8.60 48.52
N ARG A 280 -6.31 -7.55 47.72
CA ARG A 280 -6.28 -6.14 48.15
C ARG A 280 -7.39 -5.31 47.52
N ASP A 281 -7.69 -5.55 46.24
CA ASP A 281 -8.69 -4.78 45.51
C ASP A 281 -10.09 -5.39 45.57
N ASN A 282 -11.09 -4.51 45.60
CA ASN A 282 -12.42 -4.78 45.07
C ASN A 282 -12.67 -3.91 43.81
N HIS A 283 -13.80 -4.12 43.15
CA HIS A 283 -14.14 -3.42 41.90
C HIS A 283 -14.19 -1.88 42.04
N VAL A 284 -14.57 -1.36 43.22
CA VAL A 284 -14.64 0.08 43.51
C VAL A 284 -13.24 0.66 43.69
N ASP A 285 -12.43 0.08 44.58
CA ASP A 285 -11.08 0.58 44.89
C ASP A 285 -10.17 0.55 43.66
N PHE A 286 -10.30 -0.50 42.85
CA PHE A 286 -9.57 -0.65 41.60
C PHE A 286 -9.90 0.47 40.60
N GLN A 287 -11.18 0.74 40.34
CA GLN A 287 -11.57 1.78 39.40
C GLN A 287 -11.25 3.18 39.90
N LEU A 288 -11.39 3.45 41.20
CA LEU A 288 -10.95 4.73 41.79
C LEU A 288 -9.45 4.97 41.58
N ARG A 289 -8.61 3.93 41.72
CA ARG A 289 -7.17 4.01 41.43
C ARG A 289 -6.91 4.29 39.95
N LEU A 290 -7.66 3.68 39.03
CA LEU A 290 -7.54 3.96 37.60
C LEU A 290 -7.97 5.39 37.24
N THR A 291 -9.04 5.92 37.85
CA THR A 291 -9.50 7.31 37.64
C THR A 291 -8.47 8.32 38.13
N ASP A 292 -7.79 8.07 39.26
CA ASP A 292 -6.68 8.91 39.72
C ASP A 292 -5.51 8.93 38.73
N LEU A 293 -5.10 7.76 38.22
CA LEU A 293 -4.08 7.67 37.17
C LEU A 293 -4.50 8.41 35.90
N TYR A 294 -5.76 8.29 35.49
CA TYR A 294 -6.32 8.99 34.34
C TYR A 294 -6.26 10.51 34.53
N SER A 295 -6.79 11.02 35.64
CA SER A 295 -6.83 12.45 35.94
C SER A 295 -5.42 13.06 35.94
N LYS A 296 -4.45 12.36 36.54
CA LYS A 296 -3.05 12.78 36.56
C LYS A 296 -2.38 12.69 35.19
N GLY A 297 -2.67 11.64 34.41
CA GLY A 297 -2.19 11.49 33.03
C GLY A 297 -2.71 12.59 32.11
N MET A 298 -4.01 12.90 32.19
CA MET A 298 -4.66 13.99 31.48
C MET A 298 -4.02 15.34 31.77
N LYS A 299 -3.72 15.62 33.05
CA LYS A 299 -3.05 16.86 33.44
C LYS A 299 -1.62 16.92 32.93
N LYS A 300 -0.84 15.83 33.13
CA LYS A 300 0.59 15.81 32.80
C LYS A 300 0.84 15.85 31.29
N PHE A 301 0.05 15.14 30.49
CA PHE A 301 0.35 14.90 29.09
C PHE A 301 -0.50 15.73 28.12
N LEU A 302 -1.69 16.13 28.55
CA LEU A 302 -2.65 16.87 27.71
C LEU A 302 -2.99 18.25 28.27
N ASP A 303 -2.39 18.64 29.41
CA ASP A 303 -2.63 19.93 30.09
C ASP A 303 -4.12 20.17 30.38
N ARG A 304 -4.85 19.08 30.68
CA ARG A 304 -6.29 19.10 30.96
C ARG A 304 -6.55 18.66 32.39
N THR A 305 -7.25 19.49 33.13
CA THR A 305 -7.73 19.13 34.47
C THR A 305 -9.07 18.41 34.31
N VAL A 306 -9.13 17.15 34.75
CA VAL A 306 -10.40 16.42 34.84
C VAL A 306 -11.16 16.95 36.06
N SER A 307 -12.41 17.35 35.86
CA SER A 307 -13.31 17.75 36.95
C SER A 307 -13.71 16.52 37.75
N ASP A 308 -12.82 16.08 38.63
CA ASP A 308 -13.01 14.94 39.52
C ASP A 308 -13.08 15.39 40.99
N PHE A 309 -13.76 14.61 41.82
CA PHE A 309 -13.86 14.84 43.26
C PHE A 309 -13.09 13.74 43.99
N ASN A 310 -11.77 13.88 44.01
CA ASN A 310 -10.89 12.86 44.60
C ASN A 310 -10.97 12.83 46.13
N ASN A 311 -10.39 11.80 46.75
CA ASN A 311 -10.45 11.62 48.20
C ASN A 311 -9.79 12.79 48.96
N GLU A 312 -8.74 13.41 48.41
CA GLU A 312 -8.10 14.58 49.05
C GLU A 312 -9.01 15.81 49.07
N ASP A 313 -9.75 16.07 47.99
CA ASP A 313 -10.71 17.16 47.90
C ASP A 313 -11.93 16.90 48.80
N PHE A 314 -12.36 15.65 48.89
CA PHE A 314 -13.38 15.22 49.85
C PHE A 314 -12.89 15.47 51.28
N ASP A 315 -11.70 15.03 51.63
CA ASP A 315 -11.12 15.22 52.96
C ASP A 315 -10.97 16.69 53.34
N LYS A 316 -10.53 17.54 52.42
CA LYS A 316 -10.42 18.99 52.65
C LYS A 316 -11.78 19.66 52.84
N ARG A 317 -12.78 19.32 52.01
CA ARG A 317 -14.09 19.98 52.04
C ARG A 317 -15.01 19.45 53.14
N CYS A 318 -14.78 18.22 53.59
CA CYS A 318 -15.53 17.56 54.65
C CYS A 318 -14.75 17.48 55.98
N ALA A 319 -13.70 18.27 56.15
CA ALA A 319 -12.80 18.23 57.32
C ALA A 319 -13.51 18.41 58.67
N ASN A 320 -14.67 19.10 58.68
CA ASN A 320 -15.43 19.41 59.89
C ASN A 320 -16.57 18.41 60.19
N LEU A 321 -16.69 17.31 59.43
CA LEU A 321 -17.70 16.28 59.64
C LEU A 321 -17.18 15.19 60.58
N ASN A 322 -18.09 14.51 61.29
CA ASN A 322 -17.73 13.33 62.08
C ASN A 322 -17.39 12.15 61.16
N GLU A 323 -16.60 11.20 61.66
CA GLU A 323 -16.04 10.11 60.85
C GLU A 323 -17.12 9.22 60.24
N ASP A 324 -18.20 8.91 60.96
CA ASP A 324 -19.30 8.09 60.43
C ASP A 324 -20.01 8.76 59.25
N THR A 325 -20.31 10.06 59.36
CA THR A 325 -20.92 10.85 58.28
C THR A 325 -19.96 11.00 57.11
N LYS A 326 -18.68 11.16 57.40
CA LYS A 326 -17.61 11.27 56.40
C LYS A 326 -17.49 9.98 55.59
N GLN A 327 -17.48 8.82 56.24
CA GLN A 327 -17.45 7.51 55.57
C GLN A 327 -18.71 7.25 54.74
N TYR A 328 -19.89 7.60 55.26
CA TYR A 328 -21.15 7.50 54.52
C TYR A 328 -21.15 8.37 53.26
N LEU A 329 -20.79 9.65 53.38
CA LEU A 329 -20.74 10.57 52.26
C LEU A 329 -19.66 10.17 51.24
N LEU A 330 -18.50 9.69 51.69
CA LEU A 330 -17.45 9.21 50.81
C LEU A 330 -17.93 8.02 49.97
N ARG A 331 -18.66 7.09 50.59
CA ARG A 331 -19.25 5.95 49.90
C ARG A 331 -20.27 6.39 48.85
N GLU A 332 -21.17 7.32 49.18
CA GLU A 332 -22.17 7.84 48.24
C GLU A 332 -21.52 8.65 47.10
N VAL A 333 -20.49 9.44 47.39
CA VAL A 333 -19.73 10.18 46.37
C VAL A 333 -19.00 9.22 45.44
N ASN A 334 -18.32 8.20 45.97
CA ASN A 334 -17.63 7.21 45.14
C ASN A 334 -18.60 6.41 44.29
N LYS A 335 -19.76 6.04 44.84
CA LYS A 335 -20.84 5.41 44.08
C LYS A 335 -21.29 6.29 42.91
N LEU A 336 -21.59 7.57 43.17
CA LEU A 336 -21.99 8.51 42.12
C LEU A 336 -20.90 8.74 41.07
N ARG A 337 -19.62 8.81 41.48
CA ARG A 337 -18.48 8.95 40.56
C ARG A 337 -18.41 7.78 39.58
N LEU A 338 -18.53 6.56 40.08
CA LEU A 338 -18.38 5.34 39.29
C LEU A 338 -19.64 4.93 38.49
N GLU A 339 -20.84 5.26 38.98
CA GLU A 339 -22.10 4.87 38.34
C GLU A 339 -22.60 5.88 37.29
N LYS A 340 -22.16 7.16 37.31
CA LYS A 340 -22.65 8.19 36.35
C LYS A 340 -21.66 8.69 35.30
N ASN A 341 -20.36 8.74 35.60
CA ASN A 341 -19.37 9.35 34.71
C ASN A 341 -18.12 8.48 34.58
N ASN A 342 -18.34 7.22 34.19
CA ASN A 342 -17.27 6.24 34.17
C ASN A 342 -16.40 6.40 32.91
N GLU A 343 -15.19 6.93 33.09
CA GLU A 343 -14.21 7.11 32.01
C GLU A 343 -13.77 5.78 31.38
N PHE A 344 -14.01 4.68 32.09
CA PHE A 344 -13.73 3.28 31.73
C PHE A 344 -15.02 2.46 31.50
N ALA A 345 -16.17 3.10 31.22
CA ALA A 345 -17.39 2.41 30.78
C ALA A 345 -17.17 1.78 29.39
N ILE A 346 -16.73 0.52 29.36
CA ILE A 346 -16.71 -0.33 28.18
C ILE A 346 -18.13 -0.85 27.89
N LYS A 347 -18.87 -1.18 28.96
CA LYS A 347 -20.32 -1.38 28.96
C LYS A 347 -21.00 -0.12 29.52
N GLU A 348 -22.26 0.10 29.14
CA GLU A 348 -23.08 1.15 29.74
C GLU A 348 -23.26 0.88 31.24
N VAL A 349 -23.09 1.93 32.05
CA VAL A 349 -23.24 1.87 33.51
C VAL A 349 -24.31 2.89 33.90
N TYR A 350 -25.33 2.42 34.62
CA TYR A 350 -26.45 3.24 35.09
C TYR A 350 -26.99 2.80 36.46
N ASP A 351 -26.50 1.68 37.00
CA ASP A 351 -26.81 1.15 38.32
C ASP A 351 -25.64 0.29 38.84
N ASN A 352 -25.78 -0.24 40.06
CA ASN A 352 -24.72 -1.06 40.67
C ASN A 352 -24.49 -2.39 39.91
N ALA A 353 -25.54 -3.00 39.35
CA ALA A 353 -25.41 -4.27 38.63
C ALA A 353 -24.60 -4.10 37.33
N SER A 354 -24.94 -3.08 36.55
CA SER A 354 -24.20 -2.69 35.34
C SER A 354 -22.78 -2.19 35.65
N PHE A 355 -22.57 -1.55 36.80
CA PHE A 355 -21.22 -1.21 37.28
C PHE A 355 -20.36 -2.46 37.48
N GLU A 356 -20.87 -3.47 38.19
CA GLU A 356 -20.15 -4.72 38.44
C GLU A 356 -19.84 -5.46 37.13
N GLU A 357 -20.80 -5.51 36.20
CA GLU A 357 -20.56 -6.07 34.87
C GLU A 357 -19.45 -5.33 34.11
N ASN A 358 -19.46 -3.99 34.11
CA ASN A 358 -18.39 -3.22 33.49
C ASN A 358 -17.04 -3.40 34.20
N ALA A 359 -17.05 -3.45 35.54
CA ALA A 359 -15.85 -3.61 36.36
C ALA A 359 -15.12 -4.92 36.06
N LYS A 360 -15.86 -6.01 35.82
CA LYS A 360 -15.31 -7.28 35.36
C LYS A 360 -14.57 -7.13 34.03
N VAL A 361 -15.18 -6.47 33.03
CA VAL A 361 -14.55 -6.22 31.74
C VAL A 361 -13.29 -5.37 31.87
N VAL A 362 -13.34 -4.28 32.63
CA VAL A 362 -12.17 -3.41 32.86
C VAL A 362 -11.04 -4.18 33.54
N LYS A 363 -11.34 -5.03 34.53
CA LYS A 363 -10.37 -5.91 35.18
C LYS A 363 -9.70 -6.82 34.15
N GLU A 364 -10.46 -7.56 33.34
CA GLU A 364 -9.91 -8.46 32.33
C GLU A 364 -9.01 -7.73 31.32
N VAL A 365 -9.41 -6.53 30.87
CA VAL A 365 -8.62 -5.72 29.93
C VAL A 365 -7.33 -5.21 30.58
N VAL A 366 -7.36 -4.79 31.84
CA VAL A 366 -6.14 -4.37 32.57
C VAL A 366 -5.21 -5.55 32.79
N GLU A 367 -5.73 -6.71 33.22
CA GLU A 367 -4.91 -7.91 33.41
C GLU A 367 -4.22 -8.35 32.12
N LEU A 368 -4.87 -8.16 30.97
CA LEU A 368 -4.30 -8.45 29.66
C LEU A 368 -3.05 -7.60 29.33
N ILE A 369 -3.03 -6.33 29.72
CA ILE A 369 -1.95 -5.39 29.34
C ILE A 369 -1.00 -5.04 30.50
N GLN A 370 -1.35 -5.28 31.76
CA GLN A 370 -0.59 -4.82 32.93
C GLN A 370 0.84 -5.37 32.97
N GLY A 371 1.06 -6.61 32.51
CA GLY A 371 2.35 -7.30 32.53
C GLY A 371 3.33 -6.87 31.44
N TYR A 372 2.89 -6.09 30.46
CA TYR A 372 3.74 -5.62 29.36
C TYR A 372 4.26 -4.22 29.63
N ARG A 373 5.49 -3.95 29.23
CA ARG A 373 6.05 -2.60 29.19
C ARG A 373 5.55 -1.90 27.94
N ILE A 374 5.02 -0.69 28.08
CA ILE A 374 4.58 0.13 26.94
C ILE A 374 5.36 1.44 26.82
N ARG A 375 6.08 1.86 27.87
CA ARG A 375 6.94 3.05 27.81
C ARG A 375 8.39 2.65 27.55
N TYR A 376 8.91 3.13 26.42
CA TYR A 376 10.29 2.95 25.98
C TYR A 376 10.93 4.30 25.68
N ASN A 377 12.27 4.35 25.72
CA ASN A 377 13.08 5.51 25.35
C ASN A 377 13.49 5.50 23.86
N LYS A 378 13.01 4.52 23.09
CA LYS A 378 13.27 4.36 21.65
C LYS A 378 12.07 3.71 20.97
N ARG A 379 12.02 3.77 19.65
CA ARG A 379 10.98 3.12 18.83
C ARG A 379 10.95 1.62 19.11
N GLN A 380 9.75 1.08 19.28
CA GLN A 380 9.49 -0.36 19.36
C GLN A 380 8.51 -0.75 18.25
N GLN A 381 9.01 -1.43 17.22
CA GLN A 381 8.23 -1.74 16.01
C GLN A 381 6.92 -2.49 16.33
N TYR A 382 6.98 -3.50 17.19
CA TYR A 382 5.80 -4.31 17.53
C TYR A 382 4.71 -3.50 18.25
N LEU A 383 5.12 -2.51 19.04
CA LEU A 383 4.18 -1.64 19.73
C LEU A 383 3.54 -0.62 18.77
N SER A 384 4.30 -0.15 17.77
CA SER A 384 3.76 0.63 16.66
C SER A 384 2.74 -0.19 15.85
N ASP A 385 3.08 -1.43 15.47
CA ASP A 385 2.18 -2.31 14.71
C ASP A 385 0.88 -2.60 15.48
N PHE A 386 0.99 -2.81 16.79
CA PHE A 386 -0.15 -2.98 17.68
C PHE A 386 -1.05 -1.74 17.74
N PHE A 387 -0.46 -0.55 17.84
CA PHE A 387 -1.21 0.71 17.80
C PHE A 387 -1.98 0.89 16.49
N GLU A 388 -1.34 0.62 15.35
CA GLU A 388 -1.99 0.69 14.03
C GLU A 388 -3.16 -0.29 13.91
N LEU A 389 -3.03 -1.50 14.45
CA LEU A 389 -4.10 -2.49 14.45
C LEU A 389 -5.31 -2.03 15.28
N LEU A 390 -5.07 -1.37 16.43
CA LEU A 390 -6.12 -0.78 17.25
C LEU A 390 -6.81 0.39 16.56
N LEU A 391 -6.04 1.28 15.92
CA LEU A 391 -6.57 2.44 15.18
C LEU A 391 -7.51 2.01 14.05
N THR A 392 -7.03 1.10 13.19
CA THR A 392 -7.74 0.67 11.98
C THR A 392 -9.04 -0.08 12.29
N THR A 393 -9.06 -0.86 13.38
CA THR A 393 -10.25 -1.63 13.78
C THR A 393 -11.22 -0.83 14.65
N GLY A 394 -10.68 0.07 15.48
CA GLY A 394 -11.41 0.64 16.62
C GLY A 394 -12.03 2.01 16.39
N LEU A 395 -11.46 2.83 15.51
CA LEU A 395 -11.96 4.18 15.25
C LEU A 395 -12.75 4.19 13.94
N LYS A 396 -14.08 4.34 14.05
CA LYS A 396 -14.94 4.59 12.89
C LYS A 396 -14.65 5.99 12.35
N GLN A 397 -14.25 6.07 11.08
CA GLN A 397 -14.05 7.34 10.36
C GLN A 397 -15.41 7.96 10.02
N GLU A 398 -15.62 9.22 10.42
CA GLU A 398 -16.77 10.04 10.01
C GLU A 398 -16.52 10.66 8.62
N ALA A 399 -17.58 11.11 7.94
CA ALA A 399 -17.45 11.69 6.60
C ALA A 399 -16.49 12.90 6.60
N GLY A 400 -15.41 12.81 5.81
CA GLY A 400 -14.38 13.86 5.70
C GLY A 400 -13.17 13.70 6.63
N GLN A 401 -13.14 12.69 7.52
CA GLN A 401 -11.99 12.36 8.37
C GLN A 401 -11.32 11.06 7.88
N TYR A 402 -10.11 11.18 7.31
CA TYR A 402 -9.38 10.05 6.75
C TYR A 402 -7.99 9.95 7.36
N PHE A 403 -7.64 8.80 7.94
CA PHE A 403 -6.27 8.55 8.40
C PHE A 403 -5.34 8.38 7.22
N THR A 404 -4.20 9.06 7.27
CA THR A 404 -3.11 8.89 6.30
C THR A 404 -2.41 7.57 6.58
N PRO A 405 -2.37 6.61 5.63
CA PRO A 405 -1.62 5.38 5.83
C PRO A 405 -0.14 5.66 6.10
N VAL A 406 0.47 4.91 7.04
CA VAL A 406 1.90 5.04 7.38
C VAL A 406 2.82 5.03 6.15
N PRO A 407 2.65 4.14 5.15
CA PRO A 407 3.49 4.17 3.95
C PRO A 407 3.40 5.48 3.14
N ILE A 408 2.24 6.15 3.17
CA ILE A 408 2.07 7.45 2.52
C ILE A 408 2.74 8.56 3.32
N ALA A 409 2.61 8.55 4.65
CA ALA A 409 3.33 9.49 5.51
C ALA A 409 4.85 9.37 5.31
N GLN A 410 5.38 8.14 5.30
CA GLN A 410 6.79 7.85 5.04
C GLN A 410 7.23 8.26 3.63
N PHE A 411 6.41 7.99 2.60
CA PHE A 411 6.70 8.46 1.25
C PHE A 411 6.89 9.97 1.20
N ILE A 412 6.00 10.74 1.83
CA ILE A 412 6.05 12.20 1.83
C ILE A 412 7.30 12.68 2.57
N ILE A 413 7.54 12.18 3.78
CA ILE A 413 8.67 12.57 4.63
C ILE A 413 10.01 12.22 3.96
N LYS A 414 10.16 11.00 3.44
CA LYS A 414 11.40 10.55 2.78
C LYS A 414 11.64 11.23 1.42
N SER A 415 10.61 11.83 0.83
CA SER A 415 10.76 12.68 -0.37
C SER A 415 11.33 14.06 -0.06
N LEU A 416 11.36 14.48 1.21
CA LEU A 416 11.91 15.78 1.62
C LEU A 416 13.44 15.70 1.85
N PRO A 417 14.18 16.79 1.58
CA PRO A 417 15.63 16.86 1.75
C PRO A 417 16.03 17.12 3.22
N LEU A 418 15.53 16.32 4.17
CA LEU A 418 15.71 16.56 5.61
C LEU A 418 17.18 16.59 6.03
N ASP A 419 18.02 15.73 5.45
CA ASP A 419 19.48 15.71 5.73
C ASP A 419 20.15 17.04 5.39
N SER A 420 19.77 17.62 4.25
CA SER A 420 20.34 18.89 3.80
C SER A 420 19.90 20.03 4.70
N ILE A 421 18.62 20.04 5.10
CA ILE A 421 18.08 21.05 6.03
C ILE A 421 18.75 20.94 7.40
N MET A 422 18.89 19.72 7.92
CA MET A 422 19.58 19.48 9.19
C MET A 422 21.05 19.85 9.11
N ALA A 423 21.76 19.48 8.05
CA ALA A 423 23.16 19.86 7.87
C ALA A 423 23.35 21.38 7.85
N GLU A 424 22.46 22.11 7.18
CA GLU A 424 22.47 23.58 7.19
C GLU A 424 22.23 24.12 8.60
N LYS A 425 21.18 23.66 9.29
CA LYS A 425 20.83 24.08 10.66
C LYS A 425 21.96 23.81 11.66
N LEU A 426 22.55 22.62 11.63
CA LEU A 426 23.65 22.24 12.51
C LEU A 426 24.94 23.05 12.27
N SER A 427 25.09 23.66 11.09
CA SER A 427 26.21 24.55 10.79
C SER A 427 26.02 25.98 11.33
N ARG A 428 24.78 26.36 11.68
CA ARG A 428 24.46 27.70 12.21
C ARG A 428 24.85 27.81 13.68
N LYS A 429 25.05 29.06 14.13
CA LYS A 429 25.41 29.43 15.51
C LYS A 429 24.32 30.23 16.22
N ASP A 430 23.10 30.15 15.72
CA ASP A 430 21.93 30.90 16.21
C ASP A 430 21.09 30.12 17.25
N GLY A 431 21.50 28.90 17.59
CA GLY A 431 20.82 28.04 18.55
C GLY A 431 19.66 27.23 17.97
N GLU A 432 19.24 27.46 16.72
CA GLU A 432 18.21 26.66 16.04
C GLU A 432 18.85 25.49 15.29
N ILE A 433 19.10 24.38 16.00
CA ILE A 433 19.90 23.25 15.49
C ILE A 433 19.08 22.17 14.75
N LEU A 434 17.74 22.19 14.86
CA LEU A 434 16.84 21.29 14.14
C LEU A 434 15.73 22.06 13.38
N PRO A 435 15.13 21.44 12.35
CA PRO A 435 13.99 22.04 11.65
C PRO A 435 12.71 22.01 12.49
N TYR A 436 11.98 23.12 12.52
CA TYR A 436 10.64 23.20 13.09
C TYR A 436 9.62 22.60 12.11
N MET A 437 8.86 21.61 12.56
CA MET A 437 7.83 20.92 11.80
C MET A 437 6.46 21.12 12.43
N ILE A 438 5.45 21.35 11.59
CA ILE A 438 4.04 21.36 12.01
C ILE A 438 3.13 20.52 11.11
N ASP A 439 2.22 19.80 11.75
CA ASP A 439 1.00 19.25 11.16
C ASP A 439 -0.22 19.97 11.75
N TYR A 440 -0.91 20.78 10.95
CA TYR A 440 -2.08 21.55 11.41
C TYR A 440 -3.40 20.74 11.41
N ALA A 441 -3.36 19.47 11.01
CA ALA A 441 -4.49 18.55 10.97
C ALA A 441 -3.98 17.11 11.28
N ALA A 442 -3.45 16.96 12.49
CA ALA A 442 -2.60 15.82 12.87
C ALA A 442 -3.33 14.47 12.96
N GLY A 443 -4.65 14.44 13.21
CA GLY A 443 -5.40 13.21 13.39
C GLY A 443 -4.78 12.29 14.45
N SER A 444 -4.46 11.06 14.05
CA SER A 444 -3.77 10.06 14.89
C SER A 444 -2.26 10.31 15.05
N GLY A 445 -1.68 11.31 14.40
CA GLY A 445 -0.29 11.74 14.58
C GLY A 445 0.75 11.06 13.70
N HIS A 446 0.37 10.40 12.59
CA HIS A 446 1.31 9.66 11.73
C HIS A 446 2.45 10.51 11.15
N PHE A 447 2.18 11.74 10.72
CA PHE A 447 3.24 12.63 10.24
C PHE A 447 4.19 13.04 11.37
N ILE A 448 3.67 13.18 12.60
CA ILE A 448 4.47 13.53 13.78
C ILE A 448 5.41 12.38 14.12
N THR A 449 4.87 11.17 14.29
CA THR A 449 5.67 10.00 14.65
C THR A 449 6.72 9.68 13.59
N GLU A 450 6.35 9.62 12.31
CA GLU A 450 7.29 9.26 11.25
C GLU A 450 8.33 10.36 10.97
N PHE A 451 8.00 11.64 11.14
CA PHE A 451 9.00 12.72 11.03
C PHE A 451 10.03 12.63 12.15
N MET A 452 9.58 12.40 13.39
CA MET A 452 10.50 12.24 14.51
C MET A 452 11.45 11.09 14.32
N HIS A 453 10.96 9.96 13.81
CA HIS A 453 11.80 8.80 13.50
C HIS A 453 12.86 9.15 12.46
N GLU A 454 12.47 9.76 11.34
CA GLU A 454 13.42 10.12 10.29
C GLU A 454 14.49 11.11 10.80
N ILE A 455 14.11 12.14 11.55
CA ILE A 455 15.08 13.08 12.13
C ILE A 455 16.00 12.39 13.15
N GLN A 456 15.47 11.48 13.97
CA GLN A 456 16.28 10.76 14.96
C GLN A 456 17.28 9.82 14.29
N ASP A 457 16.91 9.16 13.19
CA ASP A 457 17.84 8.33 12.40
C ASP A 457 19.00 9.18 11.85
N ILE A 458 18.71 10.39 11.36
CA ILE A 458 19.73 11.34 10.88
C ILE A 458 20.65 11.80 12.03
N ILE A 459 20.09 12.08 13.23
CA ILE A 459 20.86 12.44 14.42
C ILE A 459 21.79 11.29 14.84
N ASN A 460 21.32 10.05 14.77
CA ASN A 460 22.10 8.87 15.13
C ASN A 460 23.28 8.65 14.18
N ASP A 461 23.09 8.95 12.89
CA ASP A 461 24.14 8.84 11.87
C ASP A 461 25.10 10.04 11.84
N CYS A 462 24.81 11.12 12.56
CA CYS A 462 25.65 12.31 12.61
C CYS A 462 26.97 12.10 13.38
N ASP A 463 28.08 12.48 12.74
CA ASP A 463 29.38 12.58 13.37
C ASP A 463 29.47 13.87 14.23
N THR A 464 29.20 13.71 15.53
CA THR A 464 29.13 14.81 16.50
C THR A 464 30.47 15.54 16.70
N SER A 465 31.60 14.95 16.29
CA SER A 465 32.92 15.57 16.43
C SER A 465 33.08 16.82 15.56
N LYS A 466 32.36 16.91 14.44
CA LYS A 466 32.44 17.99 13.45
C LYS A 466 31.81 19.31 13.88
N TYR A 467 31.00 19.30 14.94
CA TYR A 467 30.24 20.47 15.38
C TYR A 467 30.88 21.15 16.61
N ILE A 468 30.51 22.41 16.85
CA ILE A 468 30.94 23.18 18.03
C ILE A 468 30.47 22.51 19.33
N GLU A 469 31.10 22.83 20.45
CA GLU A 469 30.88 22.15 21.74
C GLU A 469 29.41 22.15 22.17
N GLU A 470 28.69 23.26 22.01
CA GLU A 470 27.28 23.39 22.37
C GLU A 470 26.38 22.45 21.54
N THR A 471 26.46 22.53 20.20
CA THR A 471 25.74 21.63 19.29
C THR A 471 26.08 20.17 19.55
N ARG A 472 27.37 19.86 19.80
CA ARG A 472 27.82 18.52 20.14
C ARG A 472 27.17 17.99 21.41
N LYS A 473 27.05 18.81 22.47
CA LYS A 473 26.37 18.41 23.71
C LYS A 473 24.90 18.05 23.47
N HIS A 474 24.19 18.85 22.66
CA HIS A 474 22.81 18.54 22.28
C HIS A 474 22.70 17.22 21.50
N LEU A 475 23.52 17.03 20.46
CA LEU A 475 23.50 15.81 19.65
C LEU A 475 23.81 14.56 20.47
N VAL A 476 24.84 14.59 21.31
CA VAL A 476 25.19 13.47 22.20
C VAL A 476 24.06 13.19 23.18
N ASN A 477 23.39 14.22 23.71
CA ASN A 477 22.22 14.01 24.57
C ASN A 477 21.10 13.31 23.80
N TRP A 478 20.78 13.76 22.58
CA TRP A 478 19.69 13.20 21.77
C TRP A 478 19.98 11.83 21.19
N GLN A 479 21.26 11.45 21.03
CA GLN A 479 21.67 10.09 20.70
C GLN A 479 21.45 9.12 21.89
N ASN A 480 21.55 9.62 23.13
CA ASN A 480 21.32 8.82 24.34
C ASN A 480 19.84 8.81 24.78
N CYS A 481 19.17 9.94 24.65
CA CYS A 481 17.76 10.17 24.96
C CYS A 481 17.03 10.57 23.68
N HIS A 482 16.56 9.57 22.93
CA HIS A 482 15.86 9.83 21.68
C HIS A 482 14.63 10.71 21.91
N PHE A 483 14.38 11.62 20.96
CA PHE A 483 13.20 12.51 20.92
C PHE A 483 13.10 13.57 22.03
N ASP A 484 14.10 13.72 22.92
CA ASP A 484 14.11 14.80 23.93
C ASP A 484 13.98 16.21 23.32
N TRP A 485 14.28 16.35 22.03
CA TRP A 485 14.12 17.58 21.24
C TRP A 485 12.67 17.83 20.77
N ALA A 486 11.78 16.84 20.78
CA ALA A 486 10.48 16.94 20.12
C ALA A 486 9.56 18.03 20.72
N THR A 487 9.65 18.31 22.03
CA THR A 487 8.89 19.39 22.68
C THR A 487 9.19 20.78 22.09
N ASP A 488 10.37 21.01 21.56
CA ASP A 488 10.70 22.33 21.02
C ASP A 488 10.35 22.45 19.54
N TYR A 489 10.57 21.37 18.76
CA TYR A 489 10.58 21.43 17.30
C TYR A 489 9.36 20.83 16.60
N VAL A 490 8.54 20.01 17.28
CA VAL A 490 7.45 19.26 16.63
C VAL A 490 6.08 19.68 17.16
N TYR A 491 5.20 20.09 16.22
CA TYR A 491 3.87 20.61 16.52
C TYR A 491 2.80 19.84 15.74
N GLY A 492 1.71 19.49 16.41
CA GLY A 492 0.52 18.87 15.85
C GLY A 492 -0.72 19.58 16.35
N ILE A 493 -1.69 19.85 15.49
CA ILE A 493 -2.99 20.42 15.87
C ILE A 493 -4.08 19.44 15.46
N GLU A 494 -4.99 19.13 16.38
CA GLU A 494 -6.16 18.31 16.09
C GLU A 494 -7.38 18.84 16.85
N LYS A 495 -8.54 18.86 16.20
CA LYS A 495 -9.78 19.45 16.73
C LYS A 495 -10.61 18.43 17.53
N ASP A 496 -10.52 17.14 17.20
CA ASP A 496 -11.17 16.07 17.96
C ASP A 496 -10.30 15.65 19.15
N TYR A 497 -10.82 15.88 20.36
CA TYR A 497 -10.18 15.47 21.62
C TYR A 497 -9.81 13.98 21.66
N ARG A 498 -10.64 13.09 21.09
CA ARG A 498 -10.36 11.66 21.03
C ARG A 498 -9.08 11.40 20.23
N LEU A 499 -8.92 12.08 19.09
CA LEU A 499 -7.76 11.95 18.23
C LEU A 499 -6.52 12.60 18.82
N VAL A 500 -6.64 13.74 19.52
CA VAL A 500 -5.52 14.33 20.29
C VAL A 500 -4.99 13.33 21.33
N LYS A 501 -5.88 12.70 22.10
CA LYS A 501 -5.51 11.68 23.09
C LYS A 501 -4.81 10.49 22.42
N VAL A 502 -5.39 10.01 21.32
CA VAL A 502 -4.86 8.90 20.53
C VAL A 502 -3.48 9.23 19.96
N GLY A 503 -3.28 10.40 19.34
CA GLY A 503 -2.00 10.83 18.81
C GLY A 503 -0.95 11.05 19.89
N LYS A 504 -1.33 11.58 21.05
CA LYS A 504 -0.42 11.71 22.20
C LYS A 504 0.01 10.34 22.73
N VAL A 505 -0.92 9.41 22.91
CA VAL A 505 -0.61 8.01 23.28
C VAL A 505 0.27 7.35 22.21
N GLY A 506 -0.05 7.56 20.93
CA GLY A 506 0.74 7.07 19.79
C GLY A 506 2.19 7.53 19.86
N CYS A 507 2.44 8.81 20.13
CA CYS A 507 3.80 9.29 20.39
C CYS A 507 4.47 8.44 21.49
N TYR A 508 3.83 8.27 22.65
CA TYR A 508 4.43 7.58 23.80
C TYR A 508 4.80 6.13 23.50
N LEU A 509 3.94 5.45 22.73
CA LEU A 509 4.13 4.08 22.26
C LEU A 509 5.26 3.98 21.24
N HIS A 510 5.49 5.01 20.44
CA HIS A 510 6.61 5.11 19.49
C HIS A 510 7.93 5.54 20.15
N GLY A 511 7.96 5.70 21.48
CA GLY A 511 9.14 6.09 22.24
C GLY A 511 9.22 7.58 22.55
N ASP A 512 8.34 8.42 21.99
CA ASP A 512 8.32 9.87 22.23
C ASP A 512 7.16 10.32 23.14
N GLY A 513 7.40 11.09 24.19
CA GLY A 513 6.30 11.66 24.99
C GLY A 513 5.97 13.13 24.71
N LEU A 514 6.80 13.77 23.90
CA LEU A 514 7.19 15.15 24.09
C LEU A 514 6.70 16.07 22.99
N ALA A 515 6.41 15.58 21.78
CA ALA A 515 5.82 16.37 20.70
C ALA A 515 4.56 17.14 21.13
N ASN A 516 4.39 18.36 20.63
CA ASN A 516 3.26 19.23 21.00
C ASN A 516 2.00 18.87 20.20
N VAL A 517 1.23 17.89 20.66
CA VAL A 517 -0.12 17.61 20.11
C VAL A 517 -1.15 18.48 20.83
N ILE A 518 -1.68 19.48 20.14
CA ILE A 518 -2.51 20.57 20.68
C ILE A 518 -3.97 20.36 20.26
N LEU A 519 -4.89 20.38 21.24
CA LEU A 519 -6.33 20.41 20.98
C LEU A 519 -6.77 21.82 20.58
N SER A 520 -6.94 22.07 19.29
CA SER A 520 -7.42 23.35 18.76
C SER A 520 -7.89 23.23 17.30
N ASP A 521 -8.36 24.34 16.72
CA ASP A 521 -8.63 24.42 15.27
C ASP A 521 -7.34 24.80 14.52
N GLY A 522 -6.97 24.05 13.49
CA GLY A 522 -5.76 24.29 12.69
C GLY A 522 -5.73 25.62 11.94
N LEU A 523 -6.90 26.25 11.75
CA LEU A 523 -7.05 27.55 11.10
C LEU A 523 -7.20 28.71 12.09
N ALA A 524 -7.14 28.47 13.41
CA ALA A 524 -7.35 29.53 14.39
C ALA A 524 -6.34 30.69 14.29
N ASN A 525 -6.73 31.86 14.80
CA ASN A 525 -5.91 33.06 14.84
C ASN A 525 -4.65 32.87 15.73
N PHE A 526 -3.50 33.31 15.23
CA PHE A 526 -2.21 33.11 15.92
C PHE A 526 -2.03 33.91 17.22
N CYS A 527 -2.76 35.02 17.41
CA CYS A 527 -2.62 35.93 18.56
C CYS A 527 -3.62 35.66 19.68
N ASN A 528 -4.89 35.47 19.32
CA ASN A 528 -6.03 35.44 20.23
C ASN A 528 -6.31 34.02 20.77
N ASN A 529 -5.87 32.98 20.06
CA ASN A 529 -6.02 31.60 20.48
C ASN A 529 -5.00 31.29 21.60
N LYS A 530 -5.51 30.89 22.77
CA LYS A 530 -4.68 30.65 23.96
C LYS A 530 -4.14 29.23 23.99
N GLU A 531 -4.73 28.32 23.24
CA GLU A 531 -4.34 26.92 23.09
C GLU A 531 -3.05 26.78 22.25
N TYR A 532 -2.80 27.71 21.32
CA TYR A 532 -1.54 27.76 20.58
C TYR A 532 -0.35 28.03 21.52
N LYS A 533 0.76 27.33 21.31
CA LYS A 533 1.97 27.37 22.16
C LYS A 533 3.23 27.58 21.31
N GLY A 534 4.31 28.01 21.96
CA GLY A 534 5.64 28.15 21.32
C GLY A 534 5.61 29.04 20.08
N LYS A 535 6.29 28.60 19.02
CA LYS A 535 6.42 29.32 17.73
C LYS A 535 5.08 29.52 17.00
N LEU A 536 4.06 28.73 17.32
CA LEU A 536 2.73 28.85 16.71
C LEU A 536 1.96 30.09 17.21
N ARG A 537 2.17 30.50 18.47
CA ARG A 537 1.46 31.64 19.07
C ARG A 537 2.24 32.94 18.90
N LYS A 538 1.59 33.93 18.30
CA LYS A 538 2.08 35.32 18.26
C LYS A 538 1.66 36.04 19.55
N LEU A 539 2.63 36.59 20.29
CA LEU A 539 2.34 37.37 21.51
C LEU A 539 1.93 38.82 21.21
N VAL A 540 2.33 39.33 20.04
CA VAL A 540 2.03 40.69 19.59
C VAL A 540 1.32 40.61 18.25
N ASN A 541 0.21 41.34 18.12
CA ASN A 541 -0.44 41.52 16.84
C ASN A 541 0.29 42.63 16.06
N ASP A 542 1.12 42.21 15.11
CA ASP A 542 1.89 43.07 14.19
C ASP A 542 1.06 43.51 12.97
N GLY A 543 -0.22 43.14 12.91
CA GLY A 543 -1.10 43.36 11.76
C GLY A 543 -0.80 42.45 10.57
N GLN A 544 0.20 41.56 10.66
CA GLN A 544 0.54 40.60 9.61
C GLN A 544 -0.19 39.28 9.84
N LYS A 545 -0.80 38.76 8.77
CA LYS A 545 -1.48 37.46 8.77
C LYS A 545 -0.51 36.27 8.84
N ASP A 546 0.74 36.45 8.42
CA ASP A 546 1.73 35.37 8.37
C ASP A 546 2.45 35.18 9.71
N ASN A 547 2.68 33.93 10.12
CA ASN A 547 3.48 33.53 11.28
C ASN A 547 4.97 33.33 10.89
N GLN A 548 5.24 32.66 9.77
CA GLN A 548 6.57 32.38 9.19
C GLN A 548 7.60 31.83 10.18
N GLN A 549 7.21 30.93 11.09
CA GLN A 549 8.15 30.33 12.06
C GLN A 549 8.55 28.89 11.75
N PHE A 550 7.92 28.21 10.79
CA PHE A 550 8.14 26.78 10.54
C PHE A 550 9.01 26.54 9.31
N ASP A 551 9.92 25.57 9.39
CA ASP A 551 10.76 25.15 8.27
C ASP A 551 10.02 24.13 7.39
N ILE A 552 9.14 23.32 8.01
CA ILE A 552 8.45 22.20 7.37
C ILE A 552 6.97 22.18 7.76
N VAL A 553 6.09 22.01 6.76
CA VAL A 553 4.67 21.68 6.96
C VAL A 553 4.35 20.32 6.34
N LEU A 554 3.84 19.40 7.14
CA LEU A 554 3.40 18.07 6.71
C LEU A 554 1.97 17.91 7.16
N SER A 555 1.02 17.72 6.25
CA SER A 555 -0.38 17.60 6.68
C SER A 555 -1.30 16.97 5.65
N ASN A 556 -2.37 16.35 6.15
CA ASN A 556 -3.51 15.90 5.38
C ASN A 556 -4.79 16.57 5.92
N PRO A 557 -5.07 17.83 5.54
CA PRO A 557 -6.25 18.56 6.00
C PRO A 557 -7.58 17.87 5.61
N PRO A 558 -8.68 18.15 6.33
CA PRO A 558 -10.01 17.67 5.95
C PRO A 558 -10.47 18.25 4.61
N TYR A 559 -11.30 17.49 3.87
CA TYR A 559 -11.82 17.89 2.56
C TYR A 559 -13.33 18.17 2.61
N SER A 560 -13.77 19.22 1.93
CA SER A 560 -15.20 19.48 1.65
C SER A 560 -16.12 19.42 2.89
N VAL A 561 -15.79 20.16 3.95
CA VAL A 561 -16.59 20.24 5.19
C VAL A 561 -17.77 21.18 4.99
N SER A 562 -18.98 20.66 4.87
CA SER A 562 -20.19 21.46 4.60
C SER A 562 -20.43 22.58 5.62
N SER A 563 -20.70 23.79 5.12
CA SER A 563 -21.14 24.95 5.91
C SER A 563 -20.21 25.33 7.08
N PHE A 564 -18.92 25.04 6.96
CA PHE A 564 -17.95 25.25 8.03
C PHE A 564 -17.84 26.71 8.49
N ARG A 565 -18.11 27.68 7.60
CA ARG A 565 -18.00 29.11 7.91
C ARG A 565 -18.91 29.57 9.06
N GLN A 566 -20.07 28.92 9.26
CA GLN A 566 -20.98 29.31 10.35
C GLN A 566 -20.42 28.94 11.73
N THR A 567 -19.67 27.84 11.82
CA THR A 567 -19.19 27.26 13.08
C THR A 567 -17.77 27.69 13.45
N THR A 568 -17.10 28.48 12.61
CA THR A 568 -15.67 28.82 12.76
C THR A 568 -15.38 30.29 13.04
N ARG A 569 -16.39 31.18 13.06
CA ARG A 569 -16.22 32.63 13.31
C ARG A 569 -15.56 32.95 14.65
N ASP A 570 -15.69 32.07 15.63
CA ASP A 570 -15.05 32.21 16.95
C ASP A 570 -13.55 31.90 16.93
N TYR A 571 -13.06 31.21 15.89
CA TYR A 571 -11.67 30.79 15.75
C TYR A 571 -10.87 31.66 14.76
N TYR A 572 -11.49 32.06 13.65
CA TYR A 572 -10.87 32.87 12.60
C TYR A 572 -11.90 33.64 11.75
N THR A 573 -11.43 34.69 11.08
CA THR A 573 -12.24 35.68 10.35
C THR A 573 -11.56 36.14 9.06
N GLU A 574 -12.16 37.11 8.36
CA GLU A 574 -11.56 37.81 7.20
C GLU A 574 -10.26 38.56 7.53
N GLN A 575 -10.03 38.87 8.81
CA GLN A 575 -8.78 39.49 9.26
C GLN A 575 -7.62 38.49 9.23
N ASP A 576 -7.92 37.19 9.27
CA ASP A 576 -6.94 36.11 9.35
C ASP A 576 -6.60 35.51 7.99
N PHE A 577 -7.54 35.50 7.05
CA PHE A 577 -7.38 34.86 5.74
C PHE A 577 -7.84 35.78 4.61
N GLU A 578 -7.05 35.89 3.55
CA GLU A 578 -7.38 36.57 2.30
C GLU A 578 -8.51 35.83 1.55
N LEU A 579 -8.46 34.49 1.56
CA LEU A 579 -9.45 33.66 0.88
C LEU A 579 -10.83 33.68 1.55
N TYR A 580 -10.94 34.12 2.81
CA TYR A 580 -12.19 34.09 3.57
C TYR A 580 -13.33 34.86 2.90
N ASN A 581 -13.00 35.99 2.26
CA ASN A 581 -13.98 36.81 1.54
C ASN A 581 -14.47 36.17 0.24
N SER A 582 -13.78 35.12 -0.25
CA SER A 582 -14.21 34.35 -1.43
C SER A 582 -15.17 33.21 -1.07
N LEU A 583 -15.45 32.98 0.23
CA LEU A 583 -16.32 31.93 0.73
C LEU A 583 -17.73 32.45 1.00
N THR A 584 -18.72 31.56 0.89
CA THR A 584 -20.12 31.79 1.28
C THR A 584 -20.46 30.97 2.52
N ASP A 585 -21.60 31.24 3.18
CA ASP A 585 -22.03 30.43 4.34
C ASP A 585 -22.35 28.97 3.96
N ASN A 586 -22.53 28.67 2.67
CA ASN A 586 -22.76 27.32 2.13
C ASN A 586 -21.49 26.68 1.54
N SER A 587 -20.34 27.35 1.61
CA SER A 587 -19.07 26.81 1.11
C SER A 587 -18.66 25.55 1.88
N SER A 588 -18.03 24.62 1.17
CA SER A 588 -17.48 23.38 1.75
C SER A 588 -15.96 23.28 1.61
N GLU A 589 -15.34 24.13 0.79
CA GLU A 589 -13.95 24.05 0.33
C GLU A 589 -12.90 24.48 1.37
N ILE A 590 -12.99 23.98 2.60
CA ILE A 590 -12.12 24.34 3.73
C ILE A 590 -10.63 24.10 3.42
N GLU A 591 -10.32 23.11 2.59
CA GLU A 591 -8.95 22.79 2.16
C GLU A 591 -8.26 23.97 1.46
N CYS A 592 -9.01 24.90 0.85
CA CYS A 592 -8.46 26.11 0.27
C CYS A 592 -7.86 27.04 1.34
N LEU A 593 -8.46 27.14 2.53
CA LEU A 593 -7.90 27.92 3.64
C LEU A 593 -6.63 27.28 4.20
N PHE A 594 -6.52 25.95 4.17
CA PHE A 594 -5.30 25.25 4.58
C PHE A 594 -4.11 25.49 3.63
N VAL A 595 -4.37 25.71 2.34
CA VAL A 595 -3.33 26.17 1.39
C VAL A 595 -2.78 27.54 1.81
N GLU A 596 -3.66 28.48 2.17
CA GLU A 596 -3.24 29.78 2.71
C GLU A 596 -2.53 29.63 4.07
N ARG A 597 -3.03 28.77 4.96
CA ARG A 597 -2.39 28.49 6.26
C ARG A 597 -0.98 27.92 6.10
N THR A 598 -0.76 27.08 5.09
CA THR A 598 0.59 26.59 4.74
C THR A 598 1.53 27.74 4.39
N LYS A 599 1.05 28.71 3.59
CA LYS A 599 1.81 29.94 3.25
C LYS A 599 2.12 30.78 4.49
N GLN A 600 1.15 30.93 5.39
CA GLN A 600 1.27 31.72 6.61
C GLN A 600 2.26 31.11 7.60
N LEU A 601 2.37 29.78 7.69
CA LEU A 601 3.23 29.10 8.68
C LEU A 601 4.70 29.02 8.24
N LEU A 602 4.96 28.81 6.96
CA LEU A 602 6.30 28.57 6.45
C LEU A 602 7.17 29.83 6.40
N LYS A 603 8.42 29.66 6.85
CA LYS A 603 9.53 30.58 6.57
C LYS A 603 9.82 30.62 5.06
N ASP A 604 10.43 31.71 4.59
CA ASP A 604 10.98 31.78 3.24
C ASP A 604 11.99 30.65 3.03
N GLY A 605 11.89 29.92 1.92
CA GLY A 605 12.66 28.70 1.65
C GLY A 605 12.16 27.43 2.35
N GLY A 606 11.24 27.55 3.31
CA GLY A 606 10.60 26.41 3.98
C GLY A 606 9.83 25.52 3.01
N ILE A 607 9.62 24.26 3.37
CA ILE A 607 9.06 23.25 2.47
C ILE A 607 7.78 22.63 3.01
N ALA A 608 6.92 22.15 2.11
CA ALA A 608 5.70 21.45 2.48
C ALA A 608 5.51 20.16 1.69
N GLY A 609 4.90 19.18 2.35
CA GLY A 609 4.27 18.02 1.74
C GLY A 609 2.82 17.94 2.24
N ILE A 610 1.87 18.39 1.42
CA ILE A 610 0.46 18.47 1.81
C ILE A 610 -0.43 17.62 0.89
N VAL A 611 -1.34 16.87 1.49
CA VAL A 611 -2.32 16.04 0.76
C VAL A 611 -3.59 16.85 0.53
N LEU A 612 -4.06 16.91 -0.71
CA LEU A 612 -5.24 17.68 -1.13
C LEU A 612 -6.09 16.86 -2.11
N PRO A 613 -7.38 17.17 -2.31
CA PRO A 613 -8.17 16.54 -3.35
C PRO A 613 -7.67 16.98 -4.74
N SER A 614 -7.73 16.08 -5.73
CA SER A 614 -7.31 16.38 -7.12
C SER A 614 -8.08 17.54 -7.75
N SER A 615 -9.28 17.84 -7.27
CA SER A 615 -10.09 19.01 -7.64
C SER A 615 -9.35 20.35 -7.44
N MET A 616 -8.38 20.41 -6.52
CA MET A 616 -7.55 21.59 -6.28
C MET A 616 -6.84 22.08 -7.56
N LEU A 617 -6.53 21.17 -8.48
CA LEU A 617 -5.83 21.50 -9.72
C LEU A 617 -6.74 22.09 -10.81
N SER A 618 -8.05 21.81 -10.80
CA SER A 618 -8.93 22.09 -11.94
C SER A 618 -10.18 22.89 -11.63
N ASN A 619 -10.73 22.81 -10.42
CA ASN A 619 -12.03 23.43 -10.11
C ASN A 619 -11.94 24.96 -10.08
N SER A 620 -13.03 25.64 -10.44
CA SER A 620 -13.12 27.10 -10.43
C SER A 620 -13.56 27.66 -9.06
N GLY A 621 -13.71 28.97 -8.94
CA GLY A 621 -14.19 29.63 -7.71
C GLY A 621 -13.07 29.86 -6.71
N VAL A 622 -13.28 29.53 -5.44
CA VAL A 622 -12.24 29.69 -4.39
C VAL A 622 -10.99 28.85 -4.69
N TYR A 623 -11.12 27.71 -5.37
CA TYR A 623 -9.98 26.92 -5.84
C TYR A 623 -9.07 27.69 -6.80
N THR A 624 -9.63 28.56 -7.66
CA THR A 624 -8.81 29.45 -8.50
C THR A 624 -7.95 30.37 -7.63
N LYS A 625 -8.53 30.93 -6.55
CA LYS A 625 -7.80 31.78 -5.61
C LYS A 625 -6.76 31.02 -4.78
N ALA A 626 -7.05 29.79 -4.39
CA ALA A 626 -6.06 28.91 -3.76
C ALA A 626 -4.88 28.63 -4.71
N ARG A 627 -5.13 28.39 -6.01
CA ARG A 627 -4.05 28.23 -7.01
C ARG A 627 -3.26 29.52 -7.23
N GLU A 628 -3.87 30.70 -7.11
CA GLU A 628 -3.14 31.98 -7.11
C GLU A 628 -2.12 32.01 -5.97
N ILE A 629 -2.50 31.61 -4.75
CA ILE A 629 -1.57 31.51 -3.62
C ILE A 629 -0.45 30.51 -3.92
N ILE A 630 -0.77 29.33 -4.45
CA ILE A 630 0.24 28.31 -4.79
C ILE A 630 1.26 28.88 -5.78
N LEU A 631 0.82 29.46 -6.90
CA LEU A 631 1.70 29.92 -7.97
C LEU A 631 2.49 31.18 -7.63
N GLN A 632 1.96 32.04 -6.75
CA GLN A 632 2.64 33.26 -6.32
C GLN A 632 3.69 32.98 -5.25
N TYR A 633 3.35 32.17 -4.26
CA TYR A 633 4.11 32.05 -3.02
C TYR A 633 4.92 30.76 -2.91
N PHE A 634 4.81 29.84 -3.87
CA PHE A 634 5.55 28.59 -3.87
C PHE A 634 6.18 28.25 -5.22
N ASP A 635 7.33 27.57 -5.17
CA ASP A 635 7.78 26.69 -6.23
C ASP A 635 7.09 25.34 -6.08
N ILE A 636 6.52 24.82 -7.17
CA ILE A 636 5.94 23.46 -7.19
C ILE A 636 7.05 22.49 -7.60
N VAL A 637 7.60 21.76 -6.61
CA VAL A 637 8.72 20.85 -6.83
C VAL A 637 8.24 19.54 -7.46
N ALA A 638 7.16 18.98 -6.91
CA ALA A 638 6.54 17.77 -7.40
C ALA A 638 5.04 17.71 -7.10
N ILE A 639 4.32 16.94 -7.91
CA ILE A 639 2.91 16.59 -7.68
C ILE A 639 2.78 15.06 -7.80
N ALA A 640 2.36 14.40 -6.73
CA ALA A 640 2.05 12.97 -6.74
C ALA A 640 0.54 12.75 -6.79
N GLU A 641 0.03 12.24 -7.91
CA GLU A 641 -1.37 11.85 -8.12
C GLU A 641 -1.60 10.44 -7.57
N LEU A 642 -2.45 10.34 -6.55
CA LEU A 642 -2.76 9.12 -5.82
C LEU A 642 -4.21 8.71 -6.11
N GLY A 643 -4.39 7.46 -6.52
CA GLY A 643 -5.68 6.90 -6.90
C GLY A 643 -6.61 6.66 -5.71
N SER A 644 -7.84 6.27 -6.04
CA SER A 644 -8.92 6.07 -5.08
C SER A 644 -8.72 4.90 -4.11
N ASN A 645 -7.73 4.02 -4.33
CA ASN A 645 -7.44 2.91 -3.40
C ASN A 645 -6.34 3.27 -2.39
N THR A 646 -5.82 4.50 -2.42
CA THR A 646 -4.76 4.95 -1.51
C THR A 646 -5.26 5.12 -0.09
N PHE A 647 -6.47 5.67 0.09
CA PHE A 647 -7.08 5.94 1.39
C PHE A 647 -8.32 5.06 1.59
N MET A 648 -8.40 4.41 2.76
CA MET A 648 -9.35 3.33 3.06
C MET A 648 -10.84 3.66 2.83
N ALA A 649 -11.25 4.93 3.00
CA ALA A 649 -12.64 5.33 3.12
C ALA A 649 -13.10 6.44 2.16
N THR A 650 -12.31 6.80 1.15
CA THR A 650 -12.74 7.78 0.14
C THR A 650 -12.43 7.34 -1.29
N PRO A 651 -13.41 7.40 -2.21
CA PRO A 651 -13.18 7.15 -3.62
C PRO A 651 -12.51 8.36 -4.32
N ILE A 652 -12.21 9.45 -3.59
CA ILE A 652 -11.68 10.68 -4.15
C ILE A 652 -10.20 10.49 -4.48
N ASN A 653 -9.83 10.76 -5.73
CA ASN A 653 -8.43 10.87 -6.12
C ASN A 653 -7.80 12.08 -5.44
N THR A 654 -6.64 11.86 -4.84
CA THR A 654 -5.90 12.88 -4.08
C THR A 654 -4.60 13.20 -4.78
N ILE A 655 -4.01 14.32 -4.39
CA ILE A 655 -2.67 14.72 -4.79
C ILE A 655 -1.85 15.00 -3.55
N VAL A 656 -0.54 14.78 -3.64
CA VAL A 656 0.42 15.38 -2.72
C VAL A 656 1.13 16.50 -3.46
N LEU A 657 1.05 17.71 -2.91
CA LEU A 657 1.85 18.85 -3.37
C LEU A 657 3.14 18.92 -2.55
N PHE A 658 4.27 18.85 -3.25
CA PHE A 658 5.59 19.13 -2.69
C PHE A 658 5.99 20.55 -3.07
N LEU A 659 6.03 21.44 -2.09
CA LEU A 659 6.16 22.89 -2.29
C LEU A 659 7.41 23.43 -1.59
N ARG A 660 8.00 24.49 -2.17
CA ARG A 660 9.00 25.33 -1.50
C ARG A 660 8.50 26.77 -1.45
N ARG A 661 8.52 27.38 -0.27
CA ARG A 661 8.04 28.73 0.00
C ARG A 661 8.98 29.78 -0.60
N ARG A 662 8.42 30.70 -1.39
CA ARG A 662 9.10 31.91 -1.92
C ARG A 662 9.02 33.06 -0.93
N ASP A 663 9.73 34.15 -1.16
CA ASP A 663 9.49 35.38 -0.42
C ASP A 663 8.15 36.03 -0.80
N ASN A 664 7.58 36.83 0.11
CA ASN A 664 6.29 37.51 -0.12
C ASN A 664 6.33 38.56 -1.23
N TYR A 665 7.50 39.11 -1.56
CA TYR A 665 7.64 40.21 -2.51
C TYR A 665 7.85 39.73 -3.95
N PHE A 666 8.27 38.47 -4.15
CA PHE A 666 8.57 37.89 -5.46
C PHE A 666 7.44 38.12 -6.47
N ALA A 667 6.23 37.67 -6.15
CA ALA A 667 5.07 37.82 -7.03
C ALA A 667 4.65 39.29 -7.21
N THR A 668 4.70 40.09 -6.15
CA THR A 668 4.37 41.52 -6.20
C THR A 668 5.33 42.30 -7.10
N ASN A 669 6.65 42.07 -6.96
CA ASN A 669 7.67 42.70 -7.79
C ASN A 669 7.56 42.24 -9.24
N THR A 670 7.26 40.95 -9.47
CA THR A 670 7.01 40.42 -10.81
C THR A 670 5.80 41.10 -11.45
N LYS A 671 4.71 41.29 -10.69
CA LYS A 671 3.53 42.00 -11.16
C LYS A 671 3.83 43.46 -11.50
N VAL A 672 4.60 44.17 -10.68
CA VAL A 672 5.02 45.55 -10.98
C VAL A 672 5.83 45.62 -12.28
N ALA A 673 6.72 44.66 -12.51
CA ALA A 673 7.50 44.58 -13.75
C ALA A 673 6.62 44.28 -14.98
N VAL A 674 5.67 43.35 -14.86
CA VAL A 674 4.69 43.06 -15.92
C VAL A 674 3.80 44.26 -16.21
N ASP A 675 3.30 44.95 -15.18
CA ASP A 675 2.51 46.17 -15.33
C ASP A 675 3.33 47.29 -15.99
N ALA A 676 4.62 47.40 -15.68
CA ALA A 676 5.53 48.35 -16.34
C ALA A 676 5.73 48.00 -17.81
N TYR A 677 5.83 46.72 -18.16
CA TYR A 677 5.86 46.26 -19.54
C TYR A 677 4.58 46.66 -20.29
N PHE A 678 3.38 46.41 -19.74
CA PHE A 678 2.13 46.81 -20.40
C PHE A 678 1.96 48.33 -20.57
N ARG A 679 2.67 49.15 -19.78
CA ARG A 679 2.72 50.61 -19.94
C ARG A 679 3.75 51.09 -20.97
N THR A 680 4.91 50.44 -21.05
CA THR A 680 6.07 50.92 -21.83
C THR A 680 6.33 50.13 -23.11
N LEU A 681 5.84 48.90 -23.19
CA LEU A 681 6.06 47.91 -24.24
C LEU A 681 7.54 47.48 -24.42
N ASN A 682 8.38 47.81 -23.43
CA ASN A 682 9.78 47.41 -23.39
C ASN A 682 9.91 46.02 -22.75
N ASP A 683 10.14 44.99 -23.57
CA ASP A 683 10.28 43.59 -23.14
C ASP A 683 11.65 43.33 -22.48
N VAL A 684 11.83 43.88 -21.29
CA VAL A 684 13.05 43.75 -20.49
C VAL A 684 13.09 42.45 -19.70
N THR A 685 14.28 42.06 -19.26
CA THR A 685 14.48 40.86 -18.42
C THR A 685 13.68 40.96 -17.12
N ILE A 686 12.89 39.92 -16.80
CA ILE A 686 12.15 39.80 -15.54
C ILE A 686 12.54 38.48 -14.87
N ASN A 687 12.99 38.52 -13.61
CA ASN A 687 13.41 37.34 -12.82
C ASN A 687 14.41 36.41 -13.56
N GLY A 688 15.35 36.99 -14.30
CA GLY A 688 16.35 36.23 -15.07
C GLY A 688 15.85 35.67 -16.41
N ILE A 689 14.60 35.95 -16.79
CA ILE A 689 14.03 35.56 -18.09
C ILE A 689 14.21 36.73 -19.05
N GLU A 690 15.09 36.59 -20.03
CA GLU A 690 15.22 37.56 -21.13
C GLU A 690 13.97 37.56 -22.01
N THR A 691 13.50 38.74 -22.40
CA THR A 691 12.33 38.96 -23.28
C THR A 691 11.12 38.06 -22.94
N PRO A 692 10.59 38.12 -21.71
CA PRO A 692 9.53 37.23 -21.25
C PRO A 692 8.23 37.39 -22.05
N ALA A 693 7.88 38.59 -22.51
CA ALA A 693 6.67 38.80 -23.31
C ALA A 693 6.79 38.14 -24.69
N SER A 694 7.96 38.25 -25.34
CA SER A 694 8.25 37.56 -26.60
C SER A 694 8.14 36.04 -26.46
N LYS A 695 8.67 35.49 -25.37
CA LYS A 695 8.55 34.05 -25.04
C LYS A 695 7.11 33.65 -24.76
N TYR A 696 6.35 34.49 -24.07
CA TYR A 696 4.93 34.26 -23.82
C TYR A 696 4.14 34.22 -25.13
N VAL A 697 4.37 35.17 -26.05
CA VAL A 697 3.71 35.18 -27.36
C VAL A 697 4.03 33.92 -28.14
N ALA A 698 5.31 33.54 -28.21
CA ALA A 698 5.73 32.32 -28.91
C ALA A 698 5.09 31.04 -28.33
N HIS A 699 4.86 31.00 -27.01
CA HIS A 699 4.28 29.84 -26.33
C HIS A 699 2.74 29.80 -26.41
N VAL A 700 2.08 30.95 -26.21
CA VAL A 700 0.62 31.05 -26.04
C VAL A 700 -0.09 31.44 -27.34
N TRP A 701 0.45 32.43 -28.06
CA TRP A 701 -0.14 32.99 -29.28
C TRP A 701 0.51 32.37 -30.53
N GLU A 702 0.46 31.03 -30.64
CA GLU A 702 1.12 30.27 -31.69
C GLU A 702 0.79 30.78 -33.11
N GLY A 703 1.83 31.16 -33.86
CA GLY A 703 1.70 31.68 -35.22
C GLY A 703 1.55 33.21 -35.32
N LEU A 704 1.60 33.93 -34.20
CA LEU A 704 1.78 35.38 -34.17
C LEU A 704 3.22 35.75 -33.81
N ASP A 705 3.73 36.80 -34.46
CA ASP A 705 4.99 37.41 -34.07
C ASP A 705 4.76 38.37 -32.89
N TYR A 706 5.81 38.63 -32.11
CA TYR A 706 5.76 39.59 -31.00
C TYR A 706 5.24 40.98 -31.45
N VAL A 707 5.62 41.43 -32.64
CA VAL A 707 5.17 42.71 -33.22
C VAL A 707 3.66 42.71 -33.49
N ASP A 708 3.08 41.57 -33.89
CA ASP A 708 1.64 41.45 -34.07
C ASP A 708 0.91 41.57 -32.73
N TYR A 709 1.42 40.90 -31.69
CA TYR A 709 0.88 41.00 -30.34
C TYR A 709 0.96 42.43 -29.76
N VAL A 710 2.03 43.18 -30.05
CA VAL A 710 2.15 44.59 -29.64
C VAL A 710 0.99 45.44 -30.17
N THR A 711 0.45 45.14 -31.36
CA THR A 711 -0.72 45.87 -31.90
C THR A 711 -1.98 45.69 -31.02
N LEU A 712 -2.15 44.50 -30.40
CA LEU A 712 -3.21 44.26 -29.42
C LEU A 712 -3.00 45.13 -28.17
N LEU A 713 -1.76 45.20 -27.67
CA LEU A 713 -1.39 46.00 -26.49
C LEU A 713 -1.62 47.49 -26.70
N GLN A 714 -1.41 47.98 -27.93
CA GLN A 714 -1.70 49.35 -28.35
C GLN A 714 -3.20 49.61 -28.61
N LYS A 715 -4.09 48.66 -28.27
CA LYS A 715 -5.53 48.72 -28.50
C LYS A 715 -5.92 48.86 -29.99
N SER A 716 -5.05 48.43 -30.91
CA SER A 716 -5.23 48.53 -32.36
C SER A 716 -4.88 47.20 -33.04
N PRO A 717 -5.57 46.08 -32.72
CA PRO A 717 -5.19 44.75 -33.20
C PRO A 717 -5.21 44.67 -34.74
N ASN A 718 -4.13 44.16 -35.32
CA ASN A 718 -4.02 43.96 -36.76
C ASN A 718 -4.83 42.74 -37.25
N ASP A 719 -4.85 42.50 -38.56
CA ASP A 719 -5.68 41.44 -39.15
C ASP A 719 -5.23 40.03 -38.73
N LYS A 720 -3.93 39.81 -38.48
CA LYS A 720 -3.43 38.55 -37.94
C LYS A 720 -3.95 38.30 -36.53
N VAL A 721 -3.90 39.30 -35.64
CA VAL A 721 -4.46 39.19 -34.28
C VAL A 721 -5.96 38.93 -34.34
N LYS A 722 -6.70 39.67 -35.19
CA LYS A 722 -8.15 39.49 -35.35
C LYS A 722 -8.54 38.10 -35.85
N ALA A 723 -7.72 37.51 -36.71
CA ALA A 723 -7.92 36.16 -37.24
C ALA A 723 -7.52 35.04 -36.26
N HIS A 724 -6.75 35.36 -35.21
CA HIS A 724 -6.28 34.37 -34.25
C HIS A 724 -7.41 33.82 -33.36
N GLU A 725 -7.33 32.52 -33.04
CA GLU A 725 -8.38 31.79 -32.31
C GLU A 725 -8.62 32.37 -30.90
N ILE A 726 -7.55 32.71 -30.17
CA ILE A 726 -7.64 33.31 -28.82
C ILE A 726 -8.41 34.64 -28.85
N TYR A 727 -8.09 35.52 -29.79
CA TYR A 727 -8.78 36.82 -29.92
C TYR A 727 -10.25 36.63 -30.32
N SER A 728 -10.54 35.69 -31.23
CA SER A 728 -11.91 35.33 -31.60
C SER A 728 -12.72 34.84 -30.39
N GLU A 729 -12.12 34.01 -29.53
CA GLU A 729 -12.77 33.52 -28.32
C GLU A 729 -12.99 34.64 -27.29
N TYR A 730 -12.04 35.56 -27.10
CA TYR A 730 -12.23 36.74 -26.26
C TYR A 730 -13.42 37.58 -26.71
N ARG A 731 -13.50 37.88 -28.01
CA ARG A 731 -14.61 38.61 -28.64
C ARG A 731 -15.96 37.93 -28.41
N LYS A 732 -15.98 36.59 -28.40
CA LYS A 732 -17.21 35.79 -28.27
C LYS A 732 -17.70 35.69 -26.83
N LYS A 733 -16.80 35.59 -25.85
CA LYS A 733 -17.15 35.24 -24.46
C LYS A 733 -17.07 36.41 -23.48
N ILE A 734 -16.27 37.44 -23.76
CA ILE A 734 -16.18 38.62 -22.89
C ILE A 734 -17.33 39.59 -23.24
N SER A 735 -18.25 39.77 -22.29
CA SER A 735 -19.31 40.77 -22.40
C SER A 735 -18.77 42.17 -22.05
N ALA A 736 -18.89 43.12 -22.97
CA ALA A 736 -18.43 44.49 -22.78
C ALA A 736 -19.42 45.50 -23.40
N LYS A 737 -19.53 46.68 -22.79
CA LYS A 737 -20.46 47.75 -23.23
C LYS A 737 -20.05 48.37 -24.58
N ASN A 738 -18.75 48.38 -24.89
CA ASN A 738 -18.18 48.88 -26.13
C ASN A 738 -16.79 48.25 -26.38
N ASP A 739 -16.25 48.44 -27.58
CA ASP A 739 -14.97 47.86 -28.00
C ASP A 739 -13.78 48.36 -27.16
N ALA A 740 -13.80 49.61 -26.69
CA ALA A 740 -12.75 50.13 -25.82
C ALA A 740 -12.69 49.38 -24.47
N LYS A 741 -13.85 49.12 -23.87
CA LYS A 741 -13.94 48.36 -22.61
C LYS A 741 -13.61 46.89 -22.80
N LEU A 742 -13.97 46.31 -23.95
CA LEU A 742 -13.56 44.95 -24.32
C LEU A 742 -12.04 44.83 -24.34
N LEU A 743 -11.36 45.73 -25.05
CA LEU A 743 -9.89 45.72 -25.14
C LEU A 743 -9.24 45.93 -23.77
N GLU A 744 -9.77 46.81 -22.92
CA GLU A 744 -9.27 46.95 -21.54
C GLU A 744 -9.36 45.64 -20.74
N THR A 745 -10.47 44.91 -20.84
CA THR A 745 -10.63 43.61 -20.18
C THR A 745 -9.65 42.58 -20.75
N ILE A 746 -9.48 42.54 -22.07
CA ILE A 746 -8.49 41.65 -22.73
C ILE A 746 -7.08 41.95 -22.22
N LEU A 747 -6.67 43.23 -22.17
CA LEU A 747 -5.34 43.61 -21.66
C LEU A 747 -5.14 43.23 -20.20
N SER A 748 -6.18 43.33 -19.37
CA SER A 748 -6.10 42.87 -17.97
C SER A 748 -5.91 41.35 -17.88
N ILE A 749 -6.60 40.57 -18.71
CA ILE A 749 -6.44 39.11 -18.77
C ILE A 749 -5.04 38.75 -19.28
N GLU A 750 -4.56 39.42 -20.32
CA GLU A 750 -3.23 39.20 -20.87
C GLU A 750 -2.10 39.57 -19.89
N ALA A 751 -2.25 40.67 -19.14
CA ALA A 751 -1.30 41.03 -18.09
C ALA A 751 -1.27 39.98 -16.98
N GLU A 752 -2.43 39.45 -16.59
CA GLU A 752 -2.51 38.34 -15.65
C GLU A 752 -1.85 37.07 -16.20
N LYS A 753 -2.15 36.68 -17.45
CA LYS A 753 -1.53 35.52 -18.11
C LYS A 753 -0.02 35.65 -18.19
N LEU A 754 0.51 36.83 -18.55
CA LEU A 754 1.95 37.08 -18.59
C LEU A 754 2.58 36.98 -17.20
N LEU A 755 1.93 37.50 -16.15
CA LEU A 755 2.42 37.36 -14.77
C LEU A 755 2.61 35.89 -14.40
N TYR A 756 1.58 35.05 -14.57
CA TYR A 756 1.69 33.64 -14.20
C TYR A 756 2.57 32.84 -15.15
N PHE A 757 2.69 33.25 -16.42
CA PHE A 757 3.71 32.70 -17.32
C PHE A 757 5.12 32.96 -16.78
N VAL A 758 5.45 34.19 -16.39
CA VAL A 758 6.76 34.54 -15.83
C VAL A 758 7.04 33.78 -14.52
N LEU A 759 6.05 33.63 -13.64
CA LEU A 759 6.18 32.87 -12.40
C LEU A 759 6.39 31.37 -12.64
N ALA A 760 5.82 30.80 -13.71
CA ALA A 760 5.89 29.38 -14.02
C ALA A 760 7.06 29.00 -14.95
N TYR A 761 7.53 29.90 -15.79
CA TYR A 761 8.52 29.65 -16.85
C TYR A 761 9.80 28.93 -16.39
N PRO A 762 10.45 29.30 -15.26
CA PRO A 762 11.69 28.65 -14.86
C PRO A 762 11.45 27.29 -14.17
N GLN A 763 10.20 26.95 -13.82
CA GLN A 763 9.90 25.80 -12.97
C GLN A 763 9.77 24.50 -13.76
N LYS A 764 10.37 23.45 -13.21
CA LYS A 764 10.16 22.05 -13.62
C LYS A 764 9.50 21.31 -12.48
N VAL A 765 8.56 20.43 -12.81
CA VAL A 765 7.77 19.67 -11.84
C VAL A 765 7.99 18.18 -12.08
N VAL A 766 8.28 17.43 -11.02
CA VAL A 766 8.23 15.96 -11.05
C VAL A 766 6.79 15.53 -10.84
N ILE A 767 6.27 14.70 -11.74
CA ILE A 767 4.91 14.15 -11.65
C ILE A 767 5.02 12.67 -11.33
N VAL A 768 4.43 12.26 -10.20
CA VAL A 768 4.31 10.86 -9.80
C VAL A 768 2.85 10.43 -9.96
N ARG A 769 2.59 9.25 -10.51
CA ARG A 769 1.25 8.67 -10.66
C ARG A 769 1.23 7.27 -10.07
N SER A 770 0.30 7.00 -9.17
CA SER A 770 0.10 5.66 -8.65
C SER A 770 -0.39 4.68 -9.71
N GLY A 771 -1.11 5.18 -10.73
CA GLY A 771 -1.84 4.34 -11.69
C GLY A 771 -3.23 3.97 -11.16
N GLU A 772 -3.87 2.99 -11.79
CA GLU A 772 -5.24 2.56 -11.46
C GLU A 772 -5.30 1.08 -11.06
N LYS A 773 -6.23 0.73 -10.16
CA LYS A 773 -6.58 -0.65 -9.79
C LYS A 773 -5.35 -1.45 -9.34
N ASP A 774 -5.03 -2.57 -10.00
CA ASP A 774 -3.92 -3.44 -9.59
C ASP A 774 -2.55 -2.78 -9.81
N VAL A 775 -2.44 -1.83 -10.75
CA VAL A 775 -1.20 -1.08 -10.96
C VAL A 775 -0.95 -0.16 -9.77
N GLU A 776 -2.00 0.52 -9.31
CA GLU A 776 -1.97 1.35 -8.10
C GLU A 776 -1.52 0.55 -6.89
N LYS A 777 -2.20 -0.56 -6.58
CA LYS A 777 -1.87 -1.39 -5.42
C LYS A 777 -0.42 -1.89 -5.43
N ARG A 778 0.09 -2.32 -6.60
CA ARG A 778 1.48 -2.78 -6.75
C ARG A 778 2.50 -1.64 -6.57
N PHE A 779 2.14 -0.43 -6.97
CA PHE A 779 2.99 0.74 -6.79
C PHE A 779 3.01 1.19 -5.33
N LEU A 780 1.85 1.21 -4.67
CA LEU A 780 1.72 1.52 -3.25
C LEU A 780 2.38 0.45 -2.36
N GLY A 781 2.34 -0.82 -2.77
CA GLY A 781 2.91 -1.96 -2.04
C GLY A 781 1.93 -2.62 -1.05
N TYR A 782 0.73 -2.08 -0.91
CA TYR A 782 -0.29 -2.57 0.04
C TYR A 782 -1.69 -2.59 -0.56
N GLU A 783 -2.61 -3.30 0.09
CA GLU A 783 -4.04 -3.26 -0.16
C GLU A 783 -4.87 -3.24 1.12
N PHE A 784 -6.07 -2.68 1.04
CA PHE A 784 -7.04 -2.72 2.12
C PHE A 784 -7.89 -3.99 2.04
N SER A 785 -8.02 -4.68 3.18
CA SER A 785 -8.91 -5.83 3.34
C SER A 785 -10.01 -5.49 4.34
N ASN A 786 -11.25 -5.76 3.95
CA ASN A 786 -12.43 -5.72 4.81
C ASN A 786 -12.87 -7.14 5.24
N ARG A 787 -12.05 -8.16 4.97
CA ARG A 787 -12.39 -9.55 5.28
C ARG A 787 -12.35 -9.74 6.80
N ARG A 788 -13.43 -10.28 7.36
CA ARG A 788 -13.56 -10.56 8.80
C ARG A 788 -12.40 -11.42 9.33
N GLY A 789 -11.68 -10.94 10.34
CA GLY A 789 -10.49 -11.57 10.93
C GLY A 789 -9.18 -11.29 10.16
N ASN A 790 -9.23 -10.45 9.13
CA ASN A 790 -8.09 -10.01 8.33
C ASN A 790 -8.30 -8.57 7.85
N GLU A 791 -8.92 -7.73 8.69
CA GLU A 791 -9.19 -6.33 8.41
C GLU A 791 -7.90 -5.50 8.41
N GLY A 792 -7.88 -4.37 7.69
CA GLY A 792 -6.77 -3.41 7.71
C GLY A 792 -5.89 -3.42 6.45
N ILE A 793 -4.68 -2.88 6.58
CA ILE A 793 -3.70 -2.76 5.48
C ILE A 793 -2.82 -4.01 5.45
N HIS A 794 -2.71 -4.62 4.27
CA HIS A 794 -1.89 -5.82 4.05
C HIS A 794 -0.89 -5.59 2.94
N ALA A 795 0.31 -6.17 3.06
CA ALA A 795 1.29 -6.17 1.99
C ALA A 795 0.76 -6.95 0.77
N MET A 796 1.07 -6.46 -0.43
CA MET A 796 0.61 -7.06 -1.68
C MET A 796 1.18 -8.46 -1.95
N GLN A 797 2.35 -8.78 -1.37
CA GLN A 797 3.01 -10.08 -1.55
C GLN A 797 3.00 -10.85 -0.24
N ARG A 798 2.47 -12.07 -0.28
CA ARG A 798 2.37 -12.94 0.91
C ARG A 798 3.78 -13.27 1.44
N GLY A 799 4.02 -12.95 2.72
CA GLY A 799 5.30 -13.20 3.39
C GLY A 799 6.32 -12.07 3.29
N LYS A 800 5.98 -10.96 2.63
CA LYS A 800 6.75 -9.71 2.67
C LYS A 800 6.04 -8.65 3.50
N ASN A 801 6.78 -7.66 3.97
CA ASN A 801 6.19 -6.45 4.57
C ASN A 801 5.88 -5.39 3.49
N ILE A 802 5.23 -4.30 3.89
CA ILE A 802 4.83 -3.23 2.96
C ILE A 802 6.06 -2.50 2.40
N ASP A 803 7.08 -2.29 3.22
CA ASP A 803 8.33 -1.59 2.85
C ASP A 803 9.08 -2.33 1.72
N GLU A 804 9.06 -3.66 1.73
CA GLU A 804 9.63 -4.50 0.68
C GLU A 804 8.80 -4.51 -0.60
N CYS A 805 7.51 -4.19 -0.52
CA CYS A 805 6.58 -4.22 -1.65
C CYS A 805 6.41 -2.86 -2.33
N THR A 806 6.57 -1.75 -1.59
CA THR A 806 6.27 -0.41 -2.10
C THR A 806 7.30 0.08 -3.11
N GLN A 807 6.86 0.84 -4.11
CA GLN A 807 7.72 1.57 -5.06
C GLN A 807 7.80 3.08 -4.73
N LEU A 808 7.18 3.49 -3.62
CA LEU A 808 7.15 4.89 -3.20
C LEU A 808 8.48 5.34 -2.60
N PHE A 809 9.05 4.55 -1.71
CA PHE A 809 10.29 4.87 -0.98
C PHE A 809 11.10 3.62 -0.65
N ASP A 810 12.32 3.84 -0.19
CA ASP A 810 13.20 2.81 0.37
C ASP A 810 13.55 3.23 1.80
N ILE A 811 13.47 2.28 2.73
CA ILE A 811 13.67 2.54 4.15
C ILE A 811 15.15 2.74 4.49
N ASN A 812 16.05 2.08 3.75
CA ASN A 812 17.49 2.04 3.99
C ASN A 812 18.28 2.99 3.09
N SER A 813 17.66 3.50 2.02
CA SER A 813 18.34 4.36 1.05
C SER A 813 17.45 5.48 0.53
N LYS A 814 17.94 6.72 0.61
CA LYS A 814 17.26 7.90 0.04
C LYS A 814 17.50 8.07 -1.46
N ASN A 815 18.50 7.38 -2.02
CA ASN A 815 18.93 7.48 -3.41
C ASN A 815 18.68 6.19 -4.20
N ASN A 816 17.51 5.57 -4.03
CA ASN A 816 17.16 4.39 -4.80
C ASN A 816 16.42 4.78 -6.11
N PRO A 817 17.04 4.64 -7.30
CA PRO A 817 16.41 5.04 -8.56
C PRO A 817 15.15 4.24 -8.90
N GLU A 818 14.91 3.10 -8.24
CA GLU A 818 13.70 2.30 -8.39
C GLU A 818 12.54 2.79 -7.52
N LYS A 819 12.69 3.93 -6.82
CA LYS A 819 11.65 4.50 -5.94
C LYS A 819 11.28 5.92 -6.34
N ALA A 820 10.01 6.29 -6.13
CA ALA A 820 9.48 7.59 -6.51
C ALA A 820 10.08 8.75 -5.71
N SER A 821 10.24 8.57 -4.39
CA SER A 821 10.78 9.59 -3.46
C SER A 821 12.15 10.13 -3.88
N THR A 822 13.02 9.28 -4.43
CA THR A 822 14.34 9.67 -4.95
C THR A 822 14.26 10.82 -5.96
N TYR A 823 13.29 10.77 -6.88
CA TYR A 823 13.15 11.80 -7.92
C TYR A 823 12.62 13.12 -7.35
N ILE A 824 11.78 13.06 -6.33
CA ILE A 824 11.24 14.24 -5.64
C ILE A 824 12.33 14.90 -4.79
N GLN A 825 13.09 14.11 -4.04
CA GLN A 825 14.22 14.60 -3.25
C GLN A 825 15.28 15.27 -4.13
N GLN A 826 15.63 14.66 -5.26
CA GLN A 826 16.54 15.25 -6.25
C GLN A 826 16.00 16.56 -6.84
N ALA A 827 14.69 16.66 -7.07
CA ALA A 827 14.06 17.88 -7.55
C ALA A 827 14.13 19.01 -6.52
N PHE A 828 14.00 18.74 -5.22
CA PHE A 828 14.31 19.73 -4.19
C PHE A 828 15.77 20.21 -4.29
N GLY A 829 16.72 19.32 -4.59
CA GLY A 829 18.11 19.69 -4.88
C GLY A 829 18.34 20.42 -6.22
N GLY A 830 17.29 20.67 -7.02
CA GLY A 830 17.38 21.29 -8.35
C GLY A 830 17.76 20.32 -9.48
N ASN A 831 17.89 19.02 -9.21
CA ASN A 831 18.24 18.02 -10.21
C ASN A 831 17.00 17.42 -10.88
N TYR A 832 16.68 17.93 -12.07
CA TYR A 832 15.61 17.43 -12.94
C TYR A 832 16.12 16.62 -14.14
N HIS A 833 17.40 16.26 -14.16
CA HIS A 833 18.09 15.69 -15.33
C HIS A 833 18.51 14.23 -15.14
N SER A 834 18.42 13.69 -13.92
CA SER A 834 18.74 12.28 -13.64
C SER A 834 17.92 11.32 -14.51
N ILE A 835 18.52 10.23 -14.97
CA ILE A 835 17.81 9.24 -15.79
C ILE A 835 16.71 8.58 -14.94
N ILE A 836 15.49 8.51 -15.48
CA ILE A 836 14.39 7.78 -14.84
C ILE A 836 14.55 6.30 -15.18
N ALA A 837 14.63 5.45 -14.15
CA ALA A 837 14.73 4.00 -14.28
C ALA A 837 13.56 3.43 -15.09
N GLU A 838 13.82 2.37 -15.87
CA GLU A 838 12.86 1.85 -16.86
C GLU A 838 11.53 1.43 -16.22
N ASN A 839 11.59 0.78 -15.05
CA ASN A 839 10.42 0.37 -14.26
C ASN A 839 9.62 1.56 -13.70
N MET A 840 10.26 2.73 -13.52
CA MET A 840 9.63 3.92 -12.98
C MET A 840 9.02 4.84 -14.04
N LYS A 841 9.37 4.70 -15.32
CA LYS A 841 8.82 5.52 -16.43
C LYS A 841 7.28 5.52 -16.54
N PRO A 842 6.55 4.44 -16.21
CA PRO A 842 5.08 4.47 -16.19
C PRO A 842 4.50 5.36 -15.08
N HIS A 843 5.26 5.56 -14.00
CA HIS A 843 4.82 6.21 -12.77
C HIS A 843 5.42 7.61 -12.58
N VAL A 844 6.62 7.87 -13.08
CA VAL A 844 7.37 9.11 -12.87
C VAL A 844 7.64 9.79 -14.20
N SER A 845 7.33 11.08 -14.27
CA SER A 845 7.62 11.94 -15.40
C SER A 845 8.04 13.33 -14.95
N ARG A 846 8.54 14.15 -15.88
CA ARG A 846 8.93 15.55 -15.62
C ARG A 846 8.36 16.46 -16.68
N SER A 847 7.90 17.62 -16.25
CA SER A 847 7.22 18.59 -17.10
C SER A 847 7.64 20.01 -16.72
N ALA A 848 7.70 20.93 -17.69
CA ALA A 848 7.78 22.34 -17.37
C ALA A 848 6.42 22.81 -16.85
N LEU A 849 6.39 23.65 -15.81
CA LEU A 849 5.11 24.09 -15.21
C LEU A 849 4.27 24.90 -16.21
N ILE A 850 4.91 25.64 -17.12
CA ILE A 850 4.21 26.36 -18.20
C ILE A 850 3.39 25.44 -19.10
N ASP A 851 3.87 24.23 -19.38
CA ASP A 851 3.16 23.24 -20.21
C ASP A 851 1.98 22.59 -19.46
N MET A 852 1.93 22.76 -18.14
CA MET A 852 0.86 22.29 -17.28
C MET A 852 -0.23 23.35 -17.08
N LEU A 853 0.05 24.63 -17.37
CA LEU A 853 -0.93 25.71 -17.25
C LEU A 853 -1.70 25.90 -18.56
N THR A 854 -2.99 26.24 -18.45
CA THR A 854 -3.87 26.43 -19.61
C THR A 854 -4.03 27.92 -19.92
N PHE A 855 -3.31 28.44 -20.92
CA PHE A 855 -3.34 29.86 -21.31
C PHE A 855 -4.28 30.19 -22.46
N ASP A 856 -4.83 29.21 -23.17
CA ASP A 856 -5.65 29.36 -24.38
C ASP A 856 -7.15 29.58 -24.10
N ARG A 857 -7.58 29.51 -22.83
CA ARG A 857 -8.98 29.74 -22.43
C ARG A 857 -9.32 31.22 -22.32
N ASP A 858 -10.60 31.52 -22.54
CA ASP A 858 -11.20 32.85 -22.37
C ASP A 858 -11.24 33.31 -20.91
N THR A 859 -11.42 32.37 -19.98
CA THR A 859 -11.31 32.58 -18.54
C THR A 859 -10.03 31.95 -18.04
N TYR A 860 -9.18 32.75 -17.38
CA TYR A 860 -7.89 32.27 -16.86
C TYR A 860 -8.03 31.77 -15.41
N ASP A 861 -8.48 30.53 -15.30
CA ASP A 861 -8.73 29.81 -14.04
C ASP A 861 -7.46 29.27 -13.37
N LYS A 862 -6.30 29.41 -14.02
CA LYS A 862 -4.98 28.94 -13.57
C LYS A 862 -4.98 27.43 -13.29
N GLY A 863 -5.78 26.67 -14.02
CA GLY A 863 -5.82 25.21 -13.90
C GLY A 863 -4.48 24.57 -14.22
N ILE A 864 -4.09 23.58 -13.41
CA ILE A 864 -2.85 22.81 -13.56
C ILE A 864 -3.21 21.43 -14.09
N SER A 865 -2.78 21.11 -15.32
CA SER A 865 -2.98 19.81 -15.93
C SER A 865 -1.75 18.93 -15.77
N LEU A 866 -1.93 17.74 -15.20
CA LEU A 866 -0.85 16.75 -15.10
C LEU A 866 -0.59 16.05 -16.44
N THR A 867 -1.53 16.12 -17.38
CA THR A 867 -1.38 15.55 -18.73
C THR A 867 -0.86 16.62 -19.65
N VAL A 868 0.46 16.73 -19.75
CA VAL A 868 1.09 17.66 -20.68
C VAL A 868 0.75 17.24 -22.11
N LYS A 869 -0.03 18.09 -22.78
CA LYS A 869 -0.18 18.04 -24.24
C LYS A 869 1.16 18.48 -24.82
N LYS A 870 2.18 17.61 -24.81
CA LYS A 870 3.40 17.84 -25.59
C LYS A 870 2.94 18.07 -27.02
N LYS A 871 2.96 19.31 -27.51
CA LYS A 871 2.89 19.57 -28.94
C LYS A 871 4.14 18.91 -29.49
N VAL A 872 3.98 17.80 -30.21
CA VAL A 872 5.09 17.24 -30.97
C VAL A 872 5.33 18.28 -32.05
N ILE A 873 6.29 19.16 -31.82
CA ILE A 873 6.86 19.96 -32.91
C ILE A 873 7.65 18.93 -33.71
N VAL A 874 7.05 18.44 -34.79
CA VAL A 874 7.78 17.71 -35.81
C VAL A 874 8.68 18.74 -36.47
N ASP A 875 10.00 18.65 -36.28
CA ASP A 875 10.93 19.43 -37.11
C ASP A 875 10.64 19.04 -38.56
N SER A 876 10.22 20.02 -39.36
CA SER A 876 9.80 19.82 -40.74
C SER A 876 10.44 20.90 -41.59
N LEU A 877 11.05 20.48 -42.70
CA LEU A 877 11.59 21.36 -43.74
C LEU A 877 10.51 22.18 -44.46
N TYR A 878 9.23 21.85 -44.23
CA TYR A 878 8.07 22.45 -44.90
C TYR A 878 6.99 22.94 -43.93
N PRO A 879 6.12 23.88 -44.35
CA PRO A 879 4.99 24.33 -43.56
C PRO A 879 4.08 23.17 -43.13
N GLN A 880 3.62 23.21 -41.88
CA GLN A 880 2.65 22.27 -41.37
C GLN A 880 1.25 22.86 -41.47
N LEU A 881 0.36 22.17 -42.17
CA LEU A 881 -1.03 22.58 -42.37
C LEU A 881 -1.95 21.67 -41.55
N LYS A 882 -3.08 22.23 -41.07
CA LYS A 882 -4.09 21.43 -40.38
C LYS A 882 -4.71 20.46 -41.37
N ILE A 883 -5.03 19.25 -40.91
CA ILE A 883 -5.80 18.27 -41.67
C ILE A 883 -7.10 18.90 -42.21
N ALA A 884 -7.76 19.77 -41.45
CA ALA A 884 -8.96 20.48 -41.90
C ALA A 884 -8.79 21.21 -43.24
N ASP A 885 -7.59 21.73 -43.53
CA ASP A 885 -7.30 22.57 -44.69
C ASP A 885 -6.83 21.76 -45.91
N LEU A 886 -6.59 20.46 -45.73
CA LEU A 886 -6.01 19.56 -46.75
C LEU A 886 -7.04 18.63 -47.40
N PHE A 887 -8.22 18.50 -46.81
CA PHE A 887 -9.25 17.58 -47.27
C PHE A 887 -10.58 18.32 -47.52
N ILE A 888 -11.15 18.13 -48.71
CA ILE A 888 -12.45 18.68 -49.13
C ILE A 888 -13.57 18.19 -48.20
N THR A 889 -13.52 16.91 -47.80
CA THR A 889 -14.49 16.33 -46.87
C THR A 889 -13.81 15.40 -45.87
N ILE A 890 -14.18 15.55 -44.60
CA ILE A 890 -13.86 14.63 -43.50
C ILE A 890 -15.17 14.32 -42.78
N LYS A 891 -15.77 13.16 -43.07
CA LYS A 891 -17.10 12.79 -42.55
C LYS A 891 -17.25 11.29 -42.30
N ASN A 892 -18.23 10.93 -41.47
CA ASN A 892 -18.66 9.54 -41.28
C ASN A 892 -19.49 9.07 -42.47
N GLY A 893 -19.54 7.74 -42.64
CA GLY A 893 -20.30 7.12 -43.72
C GLY A 893 -21.79 7.01 -43.43
N LYS A 894 -22.52 6.45 -44.39
CA LYS A 894 -23.96 6.26 -44.31
C LYS A 894 -24.31 5.05 -43.45
N ASN A 895 -25.38 5.18 -42.67
CA ASN A 895 -25.97 4.06 -41.96
C ASN A 895 -26.88 3.28 -42.92
N VAL A 896 -26.50 2.05 -43.25
CA VAL A 896 -27.25 1.14 -44.14
C VAL A 896 -27.29 -0.26 -43.54
N LYS A 897 -28.34 -1.02 -43.83
CA LYS A 897 -28.45 -2.44 -43.46
C LYS A 897 -27.43 -3.27 -44.25
N GLN A 898 -26.76 -4.20 -43.56
CA GLN A 898 -25.67 -4.99 -44.13
C GLN A 898 -25.96 -6.49 -44.01
N SER A 899 -25.77 -7.24 -45.11
CA SER A 899 -25.92 -8.70 -45.17
C SER A 899 -24.71 -9.38 -45.78
N ASP A 900 -24.53 -10.68 -45.47
CA ASP A 900 -23.54 -11.53 -46.12
C ASP A 900 -24.02 -12.03 -47.50
N SER A 901 -25.35 -12.10 -47.71
CA SER A 901 -25.95 -12.37 -49.02
C SER A 901 -25.70 -11.22 -49.99
N ILE A 902 -25.43 -11.55 -51.26
CA ILE A 902 -25.22 -10.58 -52.35
C ILE A 902 -26.41 -9.61 -52.43
N GLY A 903 -26.11 -8.32 -52.46
CA GLY A 903 -27.08 -7.21 -52.53
C GLY A 903 -26.78 -6.28 -53.70
N GLY A 904 -27.32 -5.06 -53.68
CA GLY A 904 -27.15 -4.07 -54.75
C GLY A 904 -25.77 -3.43 -54.78
N TYR A 905 -25.22 -3.08 -53.61
CA TYR A 905 -23.90 -2.45 -53.49
C TYR A 905 -23.12 -3.00 -52.29
N ARG A 906 -21.78 -2.94 -52.37
CA ARG A 906 -20.89 -3.26 -51.25
C ARG A 906 -20.79 -2.08 -50.27
N VAL A 907 -20.53 -2.35 -49.01
CA VAL A 907 -20.40 -1.36 -47.92
C VAL A 907 -19.07 -1.58 -47.20
N SER A 908 -18.29 -0.50 -47.07
CA SER A 908 -17.02 -0.46 -46.33
C SER A 908 -17.22 -0.51 -44.81
N ARG A 909 -16.27 -1.12 -44.09
CA ARG A 909 -16.39 -1.45 -42.65
C ARG A 909 -15.02 -1.43 -41.98
N ILE A 910 -14.97 -1.46 -40.65
CA ILE A 910 -13.69 -1.53 -39.92
C ILE A 910 -12.84 -2.72 -40.40
N GLU A 911 -13.48 -3.85 -40.69
CA GLU A 911 -12.85 -5.05 -41.22
C GLU A 911 -12.24 -4.84 -42.60
N SER A 912 -12.81 -3.97 -43.44
CA SER A 912 -12.28 -3.69 -44.78
C SER A 912 -10.99 -2.88 -44.76
N ILE A 913 -10.55 -2.39 -43.60
CA ILE A 913 -9.23 -1.75 -43.42
C ILE A 913 -8.39 -2.42 -42.33
N ALA A 914 -8.73 -3.65 -41.94
CA ALA A 914 -8.10 -4.33 -40.80
C ALA A 914 -6.58 -4.48 -40.97
N ASN A 915 -6.10 -4.64 -42.19
CA ASN A 915 -4.68 -4.80 -42.53
C ASN A 915 -3.99 -3.48 -42.93
N ALA A 916 -4.61 -2.34 -42.62
CA ALA A 916 -4.16 -1.01 -43.04
C ALA A 916 -4.06 -0.82 -44.55
N GLU A 917 -4.83 -1.61 -45.32
CA GLU A 917 -5.07 -1.55 -46.77
C GLU A 917 -6.56 -1.80 -46.98
N PHE A 918 -7.15 -1.32 -48.09
CA PHE A 918 -8.57 -1.56 -48.36
C PHE A 918 -8.78 -2.95 -48.98
N ASP A 919 -9.43 -3.84 -48.24
CA ASP A 919 -9.84 -5.16 -48.74
C ASP A 919 -11.32 -5.18 -49.11
N ILE A 920 -11.57 -5.29 -50.41
CA ILE A 920 -12.92 -5.34 -50.96
C ILE A 920 -13.69 -6.61 -50.55
N ASN A 921 -12.99 -7.71 -50.28
CA ASN A 921 -13.62 -8.98 -49.89
C ASN A 921 -14.14 -8.94 -48.44
N ALA A 922 -13.60 -8.05 -47.61
CA ALA A 922 -14.06 -7.82 -46.24
C ALA A 922 -15.28 -6.87 -46.15
N THR A 923 -15.85 -6.43 -47.28
CA THR A 923 -17.10 -5.67 -47.33
C THR A 923 -18.34 -6.56 -47.10
N LYS A 924 -19.47 -5.94 -46.74
CA LYS A 924 -20.80 -6.58 -46.79
C LYS A 924 -21.67 -5.94 -47.86
N TRP A 925 -22.81 -6.54 -48.16
CA TRP A 925 -23.74 -6.03 -49.14
C TRP A 925 -24.90 -5.26 -48.50
N THR A 926 -25.47 -4.33 -49.26
CA THR A 926 -26.71 -3.62 -48.91
C THR A 926 -27.67 -3.54 -50.09
N THR A 927 -28.96 -3.46 -49.79
CA THR A 927 -30.06 -3.19 -50.74
C THR A 927 -30.71 -1.83 -50.47
N ASP A 928 -30.21 -1.07 -49.50
CA ASP A 928 -30.77 0.23 -49.15
C ASP A 928 -30.51 1.26 -50.27
N LYS A 929 -31.38 2.29 -50.35
CA LYS A 929 -31.23 3.36 -51.34
C LYS A 929 -30.03 4.24 -51.02
N VAL A 930 -29.08 4.32 -51.94
CA VAL A 930 -27.84 5.10 -51.84
C VAL A 930 -27.75 6.17 -52.93
N GLU A 931 -27.10 7.29 -52.61
CA GLU A 931 -26.89 8.42 -53.51
C GLU A 931 -25.42 8.48 -53.96
N GLU A 932 -25.12 9.22 -55.03
CA GLU A 932 -23.76 9.26 -55.59
C GLU A 932 -22.70 9.74 -54.59
N GLN A 933 -23.09 10.62 -53.65
CA GLN A 933 -22.22 11.15 -52.59
C GLN A 933 -21.84 10.11 -51.51
N ASP A 934 -22.58 9.01 -51.43
CA ASP A 934 -22.38 7.92 -50.47
C ASP A 934 -21.31 6.93 -50.93
N PHE A 935 -20.89 6.98 -52.20
CA PHE A 935 -19.84 6.11 -52.72
C PHE A 935 -18.44 6.65 -52.42
N LEU A 936 -17.52 5.71 -52.23
CA LEU A 936 -16.09 5.95 -52.22
C LEU A 936 -15.62 6.31 -53.63
N GLN A 937 -14.62 7.17 -53.69
CA GLN A 937 -13.91 7.56 -54.90
C GLN A 937 -12.45 7.15 -54.80
N ASN A 938 -11.83 6.88 -55.94
CA ASN A 938 -10.42 6.54 -55.99
C ASN A 938 -9.58 7.62 -55.29
N GLY A 939 -8.70 7.20 -54.37
CA GLY A 939 -7.91 8.07 -53.51
C GLY A 939 -8.60 8.49 -52.21
N ASP A 940 -9.82 8.06 -51.91
CA ASP A 940 -10.41 8.29 -50.59
C ASP A 940 -9.63 7.51 -49.52
N ILE A 941 -9.32 8.17 -48.41
CA ILE A 941 -8.63 7.54 -47.27
C ILE A 941 -9.67 7.26 -46.18
N LEU A 942 -9.72 6.02 -45.70
CA LEU A 942 -10.60 5.54 -44.65
C LEU A 942 -9.84 5.36 -43.35
N PHE A 943 -10.44 5.78 -42.24
CA PHE A 943 -9.79 5.87 -40.94
C PHE A 943 -10.70 5.39 -39.80
N SER A 944 -10.16 4.54 -38.93
CA SER A 944 -10.86 4.01 -37.76
C SER A 944 -10.72 4.96 -36.57
N HIS A 945 -11.69 5.86 -36.39
CA HIS A 945 -11.73 6.81 -35.28
C HIS A 945 -12.48 6.29 -34.04
N ILE A 946 -13.12 5.11 -34.12
CA ILE A 946 -13.82 4.44 -33.02
C ILE A 946 -13.48 2.95 -33.08
N ASN A 947 -12.74 2.43 -32.10
CA ASN A 947 -12.33 1.02 -32.02
C ASN A 947 -11.73 0.69 -30.65
N SER A 948 -11.29 -0.55 -30.39
CA SER A 948 -10.36 -0.81 -29.28
C SER A 948 -9.08 0.02 -29.42
N VAL A 949 -8.42 0.34 -28.31
CA VAL A 949 -7.20 1.18 -28.28
C VAL A 949 -6.13 0.70 -29.27
N LYS A 950 -5.98 -0.63 -29.41
CA LYS A 950 -5.01 -1.26 -30.33
C LYS A 950 -5.28 -0.98 -31.82
N TYR A 951 -6.54 -0.76 -32.19
CA TYR A 951 -6.97 -0.60 -33.59
C TYR A 951 -7.41 0.82 -33.95
N LEU A 952 -7.40 1.73 -32.97
CA LEU A 952 -7.68 3.13 -33.15
C LEU A 952 -6.61 3.79 -34.04
N GLY A 953 -7.04 4.53 -35.05
CA GLY A 953 -6.18 5.19 -36.02
C GLY A 953 -5.84 4.36 -37.26
N LYS A 954 -6.24 3.09 -37.33
CA LYS A 954 -6.01 2.27 -38.53
C LYS A 954 -6.57 2.94 -39.79
N THR A 955 -5.75 2.97 -40.83
CA THR A 955 -6.01 3.73 -42.05
C THR A 955 -5.87 2.83 -43.28
N GLY A 956 -6.78 2.94 -44.25
CA GLY A 956 -6.69 2.29 -45.57
C GLY A 956 -7.00 3.29 -46.69
N ILE A 957 -6.40 3.13 -47.86
CA ILE A 957 -6.71 3.95 -49.05
C ILE A 957 -7.57 3.13 -50.03
N PHE A 958 -8.59 3.76 -50.62
CA PHE A 958 -9.48 3.12 -51.59
C PHE A 958 -8.97 3.34 -53.01
N GLU A 959 -8.54 2.26 -53.66
CA GLU A 959 -8.04 2.26 -55.05
C GLU A 959 -8.77 1.19 -55.87
N SER A 960 -10.02 1.46 -56.23
CA SER A 960 -10.86 0.57 -57.03
C SER A 960 -11.89 1.37 -57.84
N ASP A 961 -12.26 0.82 -59.00
CA ASP A 961 -13.35 1.34 -59.84
C ASP A 961 -14.73 0.80 -59.42
N GLU A 962 -14.81 -0.10 -58.43
CA GLU A 962 -16.08 -0.64 -57.93
C GLU A 962 -16.87 0.40 -57.12
N LYS A 963 -18.20 0.44 -57.31
CA LYS A 963 -19.10 1.26 -56.51
C LYS A 963 -19.27 0.69 -55.10
N VAL A 964 -18.49 1.21 -54.15
CA VAL A 964 -18.56 0.83 -52.73
C VAL A 964 -19.11 1.98 -51.90
N VAL A 965 -20.13 1.69 -51.09
CA VAL A 965 -20.75 2.63 -50.15
C VAL A 965 -19.81 2.87 -48.96
N HIS A 966 -19.61 4.13 -48.60
CA HIS A 966 -18.90 4.55 -47.40
C HIS A 966 -19.74 4.23 -46.15
N GLY A 967 -19.32 3.24 -45.35
CA GLY A 967 -20.05 2.80 -44.17
C GLY A 967 -19.79 3.67 -42.93
N ILE A 968 -20.78 3.73 -42.04
CA ILE A 968 -20.82 4.65 -40.89
C ILE A 968 -19.66 4.54 -39.89
N ASN A 969 -19.06 3.37 -39.74
CA ASN A 969 -18.03 3.11 -38.73
C ASN A 969 -16.62 3.58 -39.12
N LEU A 970 -16.48 4.20 -40.30
CA LEU A 970 -15.22 4.73 -40.81
C LEU A 970 -15.34 6.23 -41.10
N LEU A 971 -14.27 6.96 -40.79
CA LEU A 971 -14.12 8.34 -41.20
C LEU A 971 -13.46 8.37 -42.58
N ARG A 972 -14.02 9.13 -43.54
CA ARG A 972 -13.47 9.28 -44.89
C ARG A 972 -12.83 10.64 -45.06
N PHE A 973 -11.62 10.66 -45.59
CA PHE A 973 -10.86 11.83 -45.98
C PHE A 973 -10.76 11.88 -47.50
N ARG A 974 -11.18 12.99 -48.09
CA ARG A 974 -11.06 13.25 -49.54
C ARG A 974 -10.15 14.43 -49.78
N ALA A 975 -8.98 14.18 -50.37
CA ALA A 975 -7.93 15.19 -50.52
C ALA A 975 -8.37 16.35 -51.42
N ASN A 976 -7.85 17.55 -51.15
CA ASN A 976 -7.92 18.68 -52.08
C ASN A 976 -6.62 18.79 -52.91
N ASN A 977 -6.46 19.88 -53.66
CA ASN A 977 -5.33 20.07 -54.57
C ASN A 977 -3.98 20.34 -53.86
N LEU A 978 -3.95 20.45 -52.53
CA LEU A 978 -2.72 20.69 -51.76
C LEU A 978 -2.03 19.41 -51.31
N ILE A 979 -2.72 18.26 -51.34
CA ILE A 979 -2.16 17.00 -50.86
C ILE A 979 -2.47 15.82 -51.77
N ILE A 980 -1.45 15.01 -52.06
CA ILE A 980 -1.62 13.75 -52.78
C ILE A 980 -2.16 12.71 -51.79
N PRO A 981 -3.27 12.00 -52.10
CA PRO A 981 -3.83 10.98 -51.22
C PRO A 981 -2.82 9.94 -50.72
N LYS A 982 -1.97 9.42 -51.61
CA LYS A 982 -0.92 8.45 -51.26
C LYS A 982 0.11 9.01 -50.27
N TYR A 983 0.47 10.28 -50.41
CA TYR A 983 1.37 10.95 -49.46
C TYR A 983 0.71 11.08 -48.08
N ALA A 984 -0.55 11.57 -48.04
CA ALA A 984 -1.30 11.66 -46.79
C ALA A 984 -1.46 10.30 -46.10
N TYR A 985 -1.75 9.25 -46.88
CA TYR A 985 -1.84 7.88 -46.40
C TYR A 985 -0.51 7.38 -45.80
N ALA A 986 0.63 7.72 -46.40
CA ALA A 986 1.95 7.41 -45.84
C ALA A 986 2.19 8.12 -44.49
N ILE A 987 1.86 9.41 -44.40
CA ILE A 987 1.95 10.19 -43.15
C ILE A 987 1.06 9.60 -42.05
N PHE A 988 -0.18 9.22 -42.39
CA PHE A 988 -1.12 8.69 -41.40
C PHE A 988 -0.64 7.37 -40.80
N LYS A 989 0.23 6.62 -41.49
CA LYS A 989 0.82 5.36 -40.98
C LYS A 989 2.03 5.58 -40.07
N LEU A 990 2.50 6.81 -39.90
CA LEU A 990 3.66 7.08 -39.06
C LEU A 990 3.35 6.84 -37.57
N PRO A 991 4.28 6.22 -36.80
CA PRO A 991 4.14 6.07 -35.36
C PRO A 991 3.92 7.42 -34.66
N VAL A 992 4.59 8.48 -35.13
CA VAL A 992 4.45 9.84 -34.59
C VAL A 992 3.04 10.40 -34.80
N PHE A 993 2.49 10.22 -36.00
CA PHE A 993 1.10 10.62 -36.28
C PHE A 993 0.10 9.83 -35.43
N MET A 994 0.30 8.51 -35.32
CA MET A 994 -0.55 7.66 -34.49
C MET A 994 -0.46 8.03 -33.00
N ALA A 995 0.73 8.36 -32.50
CA ALA A 995 0.91 8.86 -31.15
C ALA A 995 0.16 10.17 -30.94
N GLU A 996 0.15 11.06 -31.93
CA GLU A 996 -0.62 12.31 -31.90
C GLU A 996 -2.13 12.05 -31.83
N VAL A 997 -2.65 11.17 -32.70
CA VAL A 997 -4.06 10.74 -32.67
C VAL A 997 -4.45 10.15 -31.32
N GLN A 998 -3.59 9.31 -30.74
CA GLN A 998 -3.86 8.62 -29.47
C GLN A 998 -3.93 9.56 -28.26
N LYS A 999 -3.30 10.75 -28.30
CA LYS A 999 -3.44 11.78 -27.24
C LYS A 999 -4.89 12.25 -27.07
N TYR A 1000 -5.67 12.19 -28.14
CA TYR A 1000 -7.06 12.61 -28.17
C TYR A 1000 -8.05 11.46 -27.97
N ALA A 1001 -7.55 10.26 -27.65
CA ALA A 1001 -8.38 9.08 -27.46
C ALA A 1001 -9.12 9.11 -26.13
N ILE A 1002 -10.45 9.08 -26.19
CA ILE A 1002 -11.32 8.94 -25.03
C ILE A 1002 -11.57 7.45 -24.82
N LYS A 1003 -11.15 6.90 -23.67
CA LYS A 1003 -11.27 5.46 -23.35
C LYS A 1003 -12.54 5.20 -22.55
N ALA A 1004 -13.35 4.26 -23.02
CA ALA A 1004 -14.43 3.59 -22.29
C ALA A 1004 -14.08 2.09 -22.14
N ALA A 1005 -14.77 1.35 -21.27
CA ALA A 1005 -14.37 0.01 -20.82
C ALA A 1005 -13.79 -0.93 -21.89
N ASN A 1006 -14.38 -0.99 -23.10
CA ASN A 1006 -13.93 -1.85 -24.21
C ASN A 1006 -13.74 -1.11 -25.57
N GLN A 1007 -13.85 0.22 -25.60
CA GLN A 1007 -13.75 1.02 -26.83
C GLN A 1007 -13.04 2.34 -26.56
N ALA A 1008 -12.35 2.86 -27.57
CA ALA A 1008 -11.75 4.17 -27.58
C ALA A 1008 -12.25 4.93 -28.82
N SER A 1009 -12.43 6.24 -28.67
CA SER A 1009 -12.84 7.10 -29.78
C SER A 1009 -12.02 8.37 -29.81
N VAL A 1010 -11.84 8.93 -31.01
CA VAL A 1010 -11.26 10.25 -31.22
C VAL A 1010 -12.29 11.14 -31.87
N ASN A 1011 -12.53 12.32 -31.30
CA ASN A 1011 -13.44 13.29 -31.88
C ASN A 1011 -12.90 13.80 -33.23
N ILE A 1012 -13.76 13.90 -34.25
CA ILE A 1012 -13.43 14.43 -35.57
C ILE A 1012 -12.82 15.84 -35.47
N SER A 1013 -13.27 16.67 -34.53
CA SER A 1013 -12.69 18.01 -34.30
C SER A 1013 -11.21 17.96 -33.95
N ASN A 1014 -10.81 16.98 -33.13
CA ASN A 1014 -9.43 16.79 -32.72
C ASN A 1014 -8.59 16.31 -33.90
N ILE A 1015 -9.10 15.35 -34.68
CA ILE A 1015 -8.45 14.88 -35.91
C ILE A 1015 -8.23 16.03 -36.91
N LYS A 1016 -9.24 16.88 -37.11
CA LYS A 1016 -9.16 18.06 -37.99
C LYS A 1016 -8.08 19.06 -37.55
N SER A 1017 -7.78 19.13 -36.25
CA SER A 1017 -6.80 20.06 -35.70
C SER A 1017 -5.34 19.59 -35.80
N ILE A 1018 -5.12 18.29 -36.08
CA ILE A 1018 -3.77 17.74 -36.23
C ILE A 1018 -3.09 18.40 -37.42
N ARG A 1019 -1.82 18.81 -37.24
CA ARG A 1019 -0.99 19.39 -38.29
C ARG A 1019 -0.05 18.35 -38.87
N ILE A 1020 0.14 18.37 -40.19
CA ILE A 1020 1.07 17.49 -40.90
C ILE A 1020 1.95 18.31 -41.86
N PRO A 1021 3.20 17.89 -42.13
CA PRO A 1021 4.05 18.58 -43.09
C PRO A 1021 3.50 18.46 -44.51
N VAL A 1022 3.48 19.56 -45.25
CA VAL A 1022 2.95 19.61 -46.63
C VAL A 1022 4.01 20.22 -47.56
N PRO A 1023 4.91 19.39 -48.13
CA PRO A 1023 5.86 19.86 -49.13
C PRO A 1023 5.16 20.15 -50.47
N PRO A 1024 5.82 20.83 -51.42
CA PRO A 1024 5.29 21.02 -52.78
C PRO A 1024 4.88 19.69 -53.43
N ILE A 1025 3.85 19.73 -54.28
CA ILE A 1025 3.27 18.53 -54.92
C ILE A 1025 4.33 17.66 -55.61
N ASP A 1026 5.37 18.24 -56.21
CA ASP A 1026 6.42 17.46 -56.88
C ASP A 1026 7.32 16.70 -55.89
N VAL A 1027 7.55 17.25 -54.70
CA VAL A 1027 8.25 16.53 -53.62
C VAL A 1027 7.34 15.44 -53.03
N GLN A 1028 6.04 15.70 -52.87
CA GLN A 1028 5.08 14.67 -52.47
C GLN A 1028 5.09 13.48 -53.45
N LYS A 1029 5.17 13.73 -54.76
CA LYS A 1029 5.31 12.68 -55.78
C LYS A 1029 6.59 11.86 -55.59
N LEU A 1030 7.74 12.50 -55.37
CA LEU A 1030 9.00 11.81 -55.13
C LEU A 1030 8.96 10.89 -53.91
N ILE A 1031 8.37 11.37 -52.80
CA ILE A 1031 8.17 10.58 -51.58
C ILE A 1031 7.29 9.36 -51.89
N VAL A 1032 6.17 9.56 -52.58
CA VAL A 1032 5.26 8.48 -52.97
C VAL A 1032 5.96 7.47 -53.88
N GLU A 1033 6.74 7.91 -54.86
CA GLU A 1033 7.49 7.03 -55.77
C GLU A 1033 8.53 6.16 -55.04
N GLU A 1034 9.27 6.70 -54.06
CA GLU A 1034 10.22 5.92 -53.28
C GLU A 1034 9.53 4.94 -52.32
N ILE A 1035 8.40 5.35 -51.71
CA ILE A 1035 7.60 4.46 -50.85
C ILE A 1035 6.94 3.34 -51.67
N ASP A 1036 6.40 3.66 -52.86
CA ASP A 1036 5.77 2.68 -53.76
C ASP A 1036 6.76 1.58 -54.19
N LYS A 1037 8.06 1.90 -54.33
CA LYS A 1037 9.11 0.88 -54.58
C LYS A 1037 9.24 -0.11 -53.42
N ILE A 1038 9.17 0.37 -52.17
CA ILE A 1038 9.20 -0.50 -50.98
C ILE A 1038 7.92 -1.32 -50.90
N ASP A 1039 6.76 -0.70 -51.14
CA ASP A 1039 5.48 -1.39 -51.12
C ASP A 1039 5.41 -2.50 -52.16
N LYS A 1040 5.97 -2.28 -53.36
CA LYS A 1040 6.12 -3.32 -54.37
C LYS A 1040 6.96 -4.51 -53.87
N VAL A 1041 8.08 -4.26 -53.21
CA VAL A 1041 8.91 -5.32 -52.62
C VAL A 1041 8.14 -6.10 -51.54
N VAL A 1042 7.31 -5.43 -50.74
CA VAL A 1042 6.45 -6.07 -49.73
C VAL A 1042 5.38 -6.94 -50.39
N ILE A 1043 4.75 -6.46 -51.46
CA ILE A 1043 3.75 -7.22 -52.23
C ILE A 1043 4.40 -8.47 -52.84
N ASP A 1044 5.53 -8.31 -53.52
CA ASP A 1044 6.26 -9.43 -54.14
C ASP A 1044 6.70 -10.46 -53.08
N ALA A 1045 7.13 -10.00 -51.90
CA ALA A 1045 7.47 -10.86 -50.78
C ALA A 1045 6.25 -11.63 -50.21
N LYS A 1046 5.08 -10.98 -50.08
CA LYS A 1046 3.83 -11.65 -49.67
C LYS A 1046 3.43 -12.74 -50.68
N LEU A 1047 3.44 -12.42 -51.98
CA LEU A 1047 3.12 -13.37 -53.05
C LEU A 1047 4.08 -14.56 -53.06
N LEU A 1048 5.38 -14.32 -52.84
CA LEU A 1048 6.38 -15.37 -52.70
C LEU A 1048 6.08 -16.29 -51.51
N ILE A 1049 5.74 -15.72 -50.34
CA ILE A 1049 5.37 -16.51 -49.16
C ILE A 1049 4.18 -17.42 -49.45
N ASP A 1050 3.14 -16.89 -50.10
CA ASP A 1050 1.93 -17.65 -50.42
C ASP A 1050 2.21 -18.78 -51.43
N ALA A 1051 3.00 -18.49 -52.47
CA ALA A 1051 3.40 -19.48 -53.47
C ALA A 1051 4.22 -20.62 -52.85
N LYS A 1052 5.23 -20.29 -52.05
CA LYS A 1052 6.11 -21.28 -51.40
C LYS A 1052 5.40 -22.07 -50.31
N THR A 1053 4.50 -21.44 -49.55
CA THR A 1053 3.65 -22.13 -48.58
C THR A 1053 2.72 -23.13 -49.28
N SER A 1054 2.19 -22.77 -50.46
CA SER A 1054 1.35 -23.67 -51.26
C SER A 1054 2.15 -24.87 -51.79
N GLU A 1055 3.39 -24.65 -52.23
CA GLU A 1055 4.31 -25.72 -52.65
C GLU A 1055 4.58 -26.70 -51.49
N ILE A 1056 4.85 -26.20 -50.29
CA ILE A 1056 5.03 -27.04 -49.09
C ILE A 1056 3.76 -27.85 -48.79
N ARG A 1057 2.57 -27.24 -48.86
CA ARG A 1057 1.30 -27.96 -48.67
C ARG A 1057 1.10 -29.06 -49.69
N THR A 1058 1.45 -28.82 -50.96
CA THR A 1058 1.36 -29.87 -52.00
C THR A 1058 2.29 -31.04 -51.68
N ILE A 1059 3.53 -30.78 -51.27
CA ILE A 1059 4.48 -31.83 -50.88
C ILE A 1059 3.91 -32.67 -49.73
N ILE A 1060 3.38 -32.01 -48.69
CA ILE A 1060 2.89 -32.66 -47.47
C ILE A 1060 1.58 -33.42 -47.69
N ASN A 1061 0.61 -32.83 -48.40
CA ASN A 1061 -0.72 -33.43 -48.61
C ASN A 1061 -0.72 -34.58 -49.62
N ASN A 1062 0.36 -34.77 -50.38
CA ASN A 1062 0.53 -35.92 -51.27
C ASN A 1062 1.01 -37.20 -50.55
N LEU A 1063 1.21 -37.14 -49.23
CA LEU A 1063 1.65 -38.26 -48.41
C LEU A 1063 0.45 -38.96 -47.75
N ASP A 1064 0.41 -40.30 -47.80
CA ASP A 1064 -0.69 -41.08 -47.24
C ASP A 1064 -0.52 -41.38 -45.74
N SER A 1065 -1.46 -40.92 -44.91
CA SER A 1065 -1.50 -41.13 -43.46
C SER A 1065 -1.79 -42.61 -43.09
N THR A 1066 -0.81 -43.33 -42.52
CA THR A 1066 -0.88 -44.80 -42.35
C THR A 1066 -0.55 -45.31 -40.94
N VAL A 1067 0.14 -44.54 -40.10
CA VAL A 1067 0.59 -44.95 -38.75
C VAL A 1067 0.15 -43.97 -37.67
N CYS A 1068 0.07 -44.39 -36.41
CA CYS A 1068 -0.28 -43.49 -35.30
C CYS A 1068 0.96 -42.80 -34.72
N ILE A 1069 0.80 -41.58 -34.19
CA ILE A 1069 1.90 -40.83 -33.55
C ILE A 1069 2.56 -41.64 -32.41
N LYS A 1070 1.76 -42.30 -31.56
CA LYS A 1070 2.28 -43.09 -30.42
C LYS A 1070 3.24 -44.23 -30.80
N ASP A 1071 3.20 -44.69 -32.04
CA ASP A 1071 4.00 -45.82 -32.50
C ASP A 1071 5.47 -45.41 -32.73
N TYR A 1072 5.74 -44.11 -32.91
CA TYR A 1072 7.07 -43.59 -33.27
C TYR A 1072 7.53 -42.40 -32.41
N PHE A 1073 6.64 -41.79 -31.63
CA PHE A 1073 6.91 -40.55 -30.91
C PHE A 1073 6.56 -40.65 -29.43
N ASP A 1074 7.38 -40.03 -28.60
CA ASP A 1074 7.10 -39.79 -27.20
C ASP A 1074 6.56 -38.38 -26.99
N ILE A 1075 5.57 -38.25 -26.10
CA ILE A 1075 4.91 -36.97 -25.79
C ILE A 1075 5.09 -36.64 -24.30
N ASN A 1076 5.59 -35.42 -24.03
CA ASN A 1076 5.75 -34.84 -22.69
C ASN A 1076 6.61 -35.70 -21.74
N THR A 1077 7.74 -36.21 -22.22
CA THR A 1077 8.62 -37.13 -21.46
C THR A 1077 9.22 -36.53 -20.21
N ASN A 1078 9.54 -35.24 -20.22
CA ASN A 1078 10.21 -34.57 -19.10
C ASN A 1078 9.33 -33.47 -18.49
N SER A 1079 9.28 -33.47 -17.16
CA SER A 1079 8.60 -32.46 -16.36
C SER A 1079 9.48 -32.05 -15.20
N LEU A 1080 9.47 -30.76 -14.88
CA LEU A 1080 10.25 -30.17 -13.81
C LEU A 1080 9.39 -29.13 -13.10
N ASN A 1081 9.48 -29.06 -11.77
CA ASN A 1081 8.87 -27.99 -11.01
C ASN A 1081 9.89 -26.84 -10.85
N PRO A 1082 9.68 -25.69 -11.52
CA PRO A 1082 10.65 -24.59 -11.50
C PRO A 1082 10.82 -23.98 -10.10
N VAL A 1083 9.79 -24.07 -9.25
CA VAL A 1083 9.84 -23.62 -7.85
C VAL A 1083 10.91 -24.37 -7.07
N ASN A 1084 10.99 -25.69 -7.26
CA ASN A 1084 11.93 -26.53 -6.53
C ASN A 1084 13.34 -26.50 -7.15
N SER A 1085 13.42 -26.32 -8.47
CA SER A 1085 14.68 -26.51 -9.20
C SER A 1085 15.45 -25.22 -9.43
N PHE A 1086 14.75 -24.08 -9.53
CA PHE A 1086 15.39 -22.79 -9.73
C PHE A 1086 15.24 -21.88 -8.50
N GLY A 1087 14.22 -22.02 -7.64
CA GLY A 1087 14.10 -21.26 -6.40
C GLY A 1087 14.20 -19.74 -6.62
N ASN A 1088 15.35 -19.14 -6.28
CA ASN A 1088 15.66 -17.73 -6.50
C ASN A 1088 16.42 -17.44 -7.82
N GLY A 1089 16.58 -18.41 -8.71
CA GLY A 1089 17.16 -18.27 -10.04
C GLY A 1089 16.11 -18.04 -11.13
N TYR A 1090 16.49 -17.34 -12.20
CA TYR A 1090 15.63 -17.10 -13.36
C TYR A 1090 15.68 -18.26 -14.36
N PHE A 1091 14.56 -18.49 -15.03
CA PHE A 1091 14.39 -19.44 -16.13
C PHE A 1091 13.51 -18.81 -17.22
N THR A 1092 13.71 -19.26 -18.47
CA THR A 1092 12.90 -18.82 -19.62
C THR A 1092 11.58 -19.59 -19.63
N TYR A 1093 10.44 -18.90 -19.62
CA TYR A 1093 9.13 -19.53 -19.67
C TYR A 1093 8.45 -19.36 -21.02
N ILE A 1094 8.20 -20.47 -21.71
CA ILE A 1094 7.48 -20.50 -22.99
C ILE A 1094 6.02 -20.86 -22.74
N ASP A 1095 5.14 -19.87 -22.88
CA ASP A 1095 3.69 -20.06 -22.88
C ASP A 1095 3.09 -19.97 -24.29
N ILE A 1096 1.77 -20.14 -24.39
CA ILE A 1096 1.05 -20.21 -25.67
C ILE A 1096 1.22 -18.92 -26.49
N ASP A 1097 1.33 -17.77 -25.83
CA ASP A 1097 1.50 -16.47 -26.50
C ASP A 1097 2.94 -16.23 -26.96
N SER A 1098 3.89 -17.03 -26.46
CA SER A 1098 5.30 -16.98 -26.85
C SER A 1098 5.55 -17.62 -28.24
N ILE A 1099 4.55 -18.27 -28.85
CA ILE A 1099 4.65 -18.85 -30.20
C ILE A 1099 3.80 -18.07 -31.19
N GLY A 1100 4.40 -17.71 -32.32
CA GLY A 1100 3.69 -17.07 -33.43
C GLY A 1100 2.70 -18.02 -34.10
N LYS A 1101 1.49 -17.51 -34.36
CA LYS A 1101 0.38 -18.29 -34.93
C LYS A 1101 0.63 -18.58 -36.41
N GLY A 1102 0.93 -19.84 -36.73
CA GLY A 1102 1.13 -20.33 -38.10
C GLY A 1102 2.46 -19.94 -38.75
N ASN A 1103 3.45 -19.48 -37.97
CA ASN A 1103 4.75 -19.06 -38.51
C ASN A 1103 5.96 -19.83 -37.96
N GLY A 1104 5.79 -20.66 -36.93
CA GLY A 1104 6.85 -21.49 -36.36
C GLY A 1104 7.83 -20.77 -35.44
N ILE A 1105 7.63 -19.46 -35.16
CA ILE A 1105 8.60 -18.63 -34.44
C ILE A 1105 8.30 -18.65 -32.94
N ILE A 1106 9.35 -18.87 -32.14
CA ILE A 1106 9.31 -18.86 -30.67
C ILE A 1106 10.04 -17.60 -30.16
N SER A 1107 9.39 -16.84 -29.28
CA SER A 1107 10.06 -15.79 -28.47
C SER A 1107 10.55 -16.38 -27.15
N TYR A 1108 11.81 -16.10 -26.81
CA TYR A 1108 12.47 -16.54 -25.58
C TYR A 1108 12.64 -15.41 -24.55
N ASP A 1109 11.93 -14.29 -24.72
CA ASP A 1109 12.17 -13.05 -23.96
C ASP A 1109 11.59 -13.10 -22.53
N LYS A 1110 10.72 -14.07 -22.24
CA LYS A 1110 9.98 -14.17 -20.99
C LYS A 1110 10.79 -14.87 -19.89
N GLN A 1111 11.52 -14.08 -19.11
CA GLN A 1111 12.24 -14.56 -17.92
C GLN A 1111 11.34 -14.54 -16.68
N ILE A 1112 11.31 -15.65 -15.93
CA ILE A 1112 10.54 -15.78 -14.69
C ILE A 1112 11.44 -16.33 -13.58
N LEU A 1113 11.25 -15.81 -12.37
CA LEU A 1113 11.94 -16.30 -11.18
C LEU A 1113 11.34 -17.65 -10.73
N GLY A 1114 12.17 -18.63 -10.37
CA GLY A 1114 11.74 -19.99 -10.01
C GLY A 1114 10.56 -20.05 -9.03
N LYS A 1115 10.60 -19.26 -7.94
CA LYS A 1115 9.56 -19.21 -6.91
C LYS A 1115 8.23 -18.61 -7.38
N ASP A 1116 8.26 -17.79 -8.42
CA ASP A 1116 7.09 -17.14 -9.02
C ASP A 1116 6.58 -17.92 -10.25
N ALA A 1117 7.10 -19.14 -10.47
CA ALA A 1117 6.76 -19.96 -11.62
C ALA A 1117 5.26 -20.29 -11.68
N PRO A 1118 4.58 -19.98 -12.80
CA PRO A 1118 3.19 -20.36 -12.99
C PRO A 1118 2.97 -21.86 -12.78
N SER A 1119 1.79 -22.25 -12.29
CA SER A 1119 1.44 -23.67 -12.10
C SER A 1119 1.53 -24.50 -13.38
N ARG A 1120 1.35 -23.85 -14.54
CA ARG A 1120 1.48 -24.45 -15.87
C ARG A 1120 2.92 -24.59 -16.38
N ALA A 1121 3.91 -23.92 -15.78
CA ALA A 1121 5.31 -24.03 -16.18
C ALA A 1121 5.89 -25.35 -15.68
N ARG A 1122 5.81 -26.41 -16.48
CA ARG A 1122 6.20 -27.76 -16.04
C ARG A 1122 6.96 -28.57 -17.06
N ARG A 1123 6.73 -28.38 -18.36
CA ARG A 1123 7.27 -29.26 -19.39
C ARG A 1123 8.70 -28.87 -19.73
N VAL A 1124 9.57 -29.85 -19.96
CA VAL A 1124 10.96 -29.62 -20.39
C VAL A 1124 11.13 -30.25 -21.77
N ALA A 1125 11.53 -29.44 -22.75
CA ALA A 1125 11.84 -29.94 -24.09
C ALA A 1125 13.27 -30.47 -24.14
N LEU A 1126 13.52 -31.43 -25.02
CA LEU A 1126 14.87 -31.81 -25.43
C LEU A 1126 15.19 -31.15 -26.77
N ASP A 1127 16.46 -31.15 -27.17
CA ASP A 1127 16.82 -30.78 -28.55
C ASP A 1127 16.06 -31.65 -29.56
N LYS A 1128 15.74 -31.07 -30.72
CA LYS A 1128 14.92 -31.68 -31.76
C LYS A 1128 13.53 -32.08 -31.27
N THR A 1129 12.79 -31.11 -30.73
CA THR A 1129 11.41 -31.32 -30.24
C THR A 1129 10.44 -30.51 -31.08
N THR A 1130 9.35 -31.15 -31.51
CA THR A 1130 8.18 -30.47 -32.09
C THR A 1130 7.23 -30.08 -30.96
N ILE A 1131 6.86 -28.81 -30.89
CA ILE A 1131 5.93 -28.30 -29.87
C ILE A 1131 4.60 -27.95 -30.52
N VAL A 1132 3.51 -28.45 -29.93
CA VAL A 1132 2.15 -28.31 -30.47
C VAL A 1132 1.25 -27.72 -29.39
N SER A 1133 0.70 -26.52 -29.60
CA SER A 1133 -0.33 -25.97 -28.71
C SER A 1133 -1.55 -26.89 -28.68
N THR A 1134 -1.89 -27.39 -27.50
CA THR A 1134 -3.08 -28.22 -27.29
C THR A 1134 -4.33 -27.38 -27.09
N VAL A 1135 -4.20 -26.07 -26.83
CA VAL A 1135 -5.32 -25.14 -26.73
C VAL A 1135 -5.49 -24.41 -28.06
N ARG A 1136 -6.71 -24.44 -28.60
CA ARG A 1136 -7.07 -23.87 -29.91
C ARG A 1136 -6.05 -24.23 -31.01
N PRO A 1137 -5.79 -25.53 -31.25
CA PRO A 1137 -4.75 -25.97 -32.18
C PRO A 1137 -4.92 -25.43 -33.61
N TYR A 1138 -6.15 -25.12 -34.04
CA TYR A 1138 -6.41 -24.47 -35.34
C TYR A 1138 -5.71 -23.11 -35.54
N LEU A 1139 -5.26 -22.46 -34.46
CA LEU A 1139 -4.43 -21.24 -34.55
C LEU A 1139 -2.96 -21.54 -34.92
N LYS A 1140 -2.59 -22.81 -35.06
CA LYS A 1140 -1.25 -23.28 -35.44
C LYS A 1140 -0.14 -22.68 -34.59
N GLY A 1141 -0.33 -22.67 -33.27
CA GLY A 1141 0.70 -22.31 -32.29
C GLY A 1141 1.71 -23.45 -32.14
N PHE A 1142 2.40 -23.78 -33.23
CA PHE A 1142 3.30 -24.93 -33.36
C PHE A 1142 4.69 -24.44 -33.76
N ALA A 1143 5.73 -25.12 -33.31
CA ALA A 1143 7.10 -24.81 -33.68
C ALA A 1143 8.00 -26.06 -33.59
N TYR A 1144 9.16 -25.98 -34.24
CA TYR A 1144 10.22 -26.97 -34.11
C TYR A 1144 11.42 -26.33 -33.38
N ILE A 1145 11.91 -27.01 -32.35
CA ILE A 1145 13.07 -26.58 -31.58
C ILE A 1145 14.26 -27.43 -32.00
N GLU A 1146 15.19 -26.84 -32.74
CA GLU A 1146 16.45 -27.50 -33.11
C GLU A 1146 17.33 -27.70 -31.86
N SER A 1147 17.55 -26.62 -31.09
CA SER A 1147 18.26 -26.65 -29.81
C SER A 1147 17.50 -25.83 -28.77
N VAL A 1148 17.32 -26.40 -27.57
CA VAL A 1148 16.59 -25.76 -26.47
C VAL A 1148 17.56 -24.87 -25.68
N PRO A 1149 17.27 -23.56 -25.52
CA PRO A 1149 18.09 -22.71 -24.67
C PRO A 1149 18.12 -23.19 -23.22
N ASP A 1150 19.25 -22.97 -22.55
CA ASP A 1150 19.42 -23.35 -21.15
C ASP A 1150 18.32 -22.77 -20.24
N LYS A 1151 17.90 -23.57 -19.26
CA LYS A 1151 16.87 -23.21 -18.26
C LYS A 1151 15.54 -22.79 -18.91
N THR A 1152 15.11 -23.45 -19.98
CA THR A 1152 13.81 -23.17 -20.62
C THR A 1152 12.75 -24.16 -20.17
N ILE A 1153 11.60 -23.65 -19.71
CA ILE A 1153 10.44 -24.43 -19.27
C ILE A 1153 9.22 -24.06 -20.11
N PHE A 1154 8.48 -25.06 -20.55
CA PHE A 1154 7.31 -24.94 -21.40
C PHE A 1154 6.03 -25.12 -20.61
N SER A 1155 4.99 -24.41 -21.03
CA SER A 1155 3.63 -24.54 -20.50
C SER A 1155 3.06 -25.95 -20.71
N THR A 1156 2.26 -26.42 -19.75
CA THR A 1156 1.42 -27.62 -19.91
C THR A 1156 0.35 -27.50 -21.00
N GLY A 1157 0.19 -26.30 -21.59
CA GLY A 1157 -0.60 -26.09 -22.80
C GLY A 1157 0.06 -26.57 -24.10
N PHE A 1158 1.28 -27.12 -24.08
CA PHE A 1158 2.01 -27.56 -25.27
C PHE A 1158 2.38 -29.04 -25.27
N ALA A 1159 1.87 -29.86 -26.17
CA ALA A 1159 2.42 -31.20 -26.37
C ALA A 1159 3.85 -31.08 -26.91
N LEU A 1160 4.83 -31.56 -26.14
CA LEU A 1160 6.22 -31.65 -26.57
C LEU A 1160 6.43 -33.05 -27.13
N ILE A 1161 6.65 -33.15 -28.44
CA ILE A 1161 6.66 -34.40 -29.19
C ILE A 1161 8.04 -34.61 -29.80
N LYS A 1162 8.63 -35.77 -29.53
CA LYS A 1162 9.95 -36.14 -30.03
C LYS A 1162 9.95 -37.60 -30.50
N SER A 1163 10.61 -37.85 -31.61
CA SER A 1163 10.76 -39.21 -32.13
C SER A 1163 11.52 -40.08 -31.14
N GLN A 1164 11.03 -41.31 -30.95
CA GLN A 1164 11.73 -42.33 -30.17
C GLN A 1164 13.09 -42.66 -30.80
N LYS A 1165 13.16 -42.65 -32.13
CA LYS A 1165 14.37 -42.91 -32.93
C LYS A 1165 14.33 -42.08 -34.21
N GLU A 1166 15.20 -41.09 -34.34
CA GLU A 1166 15.33 -40.24 -35.54
C GLU A 1166 15.70 -41.06 -36.79
N GLU A 1167 16.29 -42.25 -36.64
CA GLU A 1167 16.57 -43.17 -37.74
C GLU A 1167 15.31 -43.87 -38.26
N SER A 1168 14.21 -43.84 -37.51
CA SER A 1168 12.91 -44.45 -37.86
C SER A 1168 11.91 -43.39 -38.33
N TYR A 1169 11.83 -42.26 -37.62
CA TYR A 1169 10.98 -41.15 -38.00
C TYR A 1169 11.63 -39.82 -37.60
N ILE A 1170 11.73 -38.86 -38.54
CA ILE A 1170 12.34 -37.55 -38.29
C ILE A 1170 11.37 -36.62 -37.57
N THR A 1171 11.75 -36.08 -36.41
CA THR A 1171 10.85 -35.19 -35.61
C THR A 1171 10.45 -33.93 -36.37
N LYS A 1172 11.33 -33.40 -37.21
CA LYS A 1172 11.09 -32.20 -38.00
C LYS A 1172 10.02 -32.40 -39.08
N LEU A 1173 9.91 -33.61 -39.65
CA LEU A 1173 8.82 -33.93 -40.56
C LEU A 1173 7.46 -33.88 -39.86
N LEU A 1174 7.40 -34.34 -38.60
CA LEU A 1174 6.18 -34.23 -37.79
C LEU A 1174 5.76 -32.76 -37.58
N TYR A 1175 6.70 -31.85 -37.37
CA TYR A 1175 6.40 -30.41 -37.32
C TYR A 1175 5.76 -29.91 -38.62
N PHE A 1176 6.32 -30.27 -39.79
CA PHE A 1176 5.74 -29.88 -41.07
C PHE A 1176 4.34 -30.47 -41.29
N LEU A 1177 4.11 -31.71 -40.84
CA LEU A 1177 2.78 -32.33 -40.87
C LEU A 1177 1.78 -31.51 -40.04
N PHE A 1178 2.10 -31.16 -38.80
CA PHE A 1178 1.22 -30.32 -37.97
C PHE A 1178 0.98 -28.93 -38.59
N MET A 1179 1.98 -28.36 -39.26
CA MET A 1179 1.86 -27.02 -39.84
C MET A 1179 1.08 -26.99 -41.16
N PHE A 1180 1.22 -28.03 -42.00
CA PHE A 1180 0.81 -27.97 -43.41
C PHE A 1180 -0.12 -29.11 -43.88
N SER A 1181 -0.32 -30.18 -43.11
CA SER A 1181 -1.21 -31.28 -43.50
C SER A 1181 -2.68 -30.95 -43.26
N ASP A 1182 -3.48 -31.00 -44.31
CA ASP A 1182 -4.93 -30.79 -44.21
C ASP A 1182 -5.63 -31.98 -43.53
N ASP A 1183 -5.12 -33.20 -43.73
CA ASP A 1183 -5.65 -34.40 -43.07
C ASP A 1183 -5.43 -34.34 -41.56
N LEU A 1184 -4.21 -34.03 -41.12
CA LEU A 1184 -3.90 -33.92 -39.69
C LEU A 1184 -4.68 -32.76 -39.05
N MET A 1185 -4.84 -31.63 -39.74
CA MET A 1185 -5.68 -30.53 -39.26
C MET A 1185 -7.14 -30.95 -39.10
N LYS A 1186 -7.71 -31.73 -40.03
CA LYS A 1186 -9.08 -32.28 -39.88
C LYS A 1186 -9.19 -33.21 -38.68
N GLN A 1187 -8.19 -34.07 -38.46
CA GLN A 1187 -8.16 -34.94 -37.27
C GLN A 1187 -8.16 -34.12 -35.97
N MET A 1188 -7.41 -33.02 -35.92
CA MET A 1188 -7.41 -32.09 -34.78
C MET A 1188 -8.77 -31.39 -34.60
N GLU A 1189 -9.39 -30.91 -35.69
CA GLU A 1189 -10.71 -30.26 -35.63
C GLU A 1189 -11.81 -31.21 -35.15
N VAL A 1190 -11.75 -32.49 -35.54
CA VAL A 1190 -12.70 -33.52 -35.10
C VAL A 1190 -12.52 -33.87 -33.62
N ALA A 1191 -11.28 -33.93 -33.14
CA ALA A 1191 -10.98 -34.20 -31.73
C ALA A 1191 -11.33 -33.03 -30.80
N MET A 1192 -11.49 -31.81 -31.33
CA MET A 1192 -11.77 -30.63 -30.51
C MET A 1192 -13.22 -30.59 -29.99
N PRO A 1193 -13.44 -30.37 -28.68
CA PRO A 1193 -14.78 -30.15 -28.13
C PRO A 1193 -15.36 -28.79 -28.56
N LYS A 1194 -16.68 -28.70 -28.78
CA LYS A 1194 -17.39 -27.45 -29.12
C LYS A 1194 -17.57 -26.52 -27.90
N ALA A 1195 -16.47 -26.07 -27.31
CA ALA A 1195 -16.42 -25.13 -26.18
C ALA A 1195 -15.78 -23.79 -26.60
N ALA A 1196 -15.91 -22.75 -25.76
CA ALA A 1196 -15.30 -21.42 -26.02
C ALA A 1196 -13.75 -21.44 -26.08
N TYR A 1197 -13.11 -22.44 -25.46
CA TYR A 1197 -11.67 -22.69 -25.49
C TYR A 1197 -11.43 -24.19 -25.78
N PRO A 1198 -11.54 -24.62 -27.05
CA PRO A 1198 -11.35 -26.02 -27.39
C PRO A 1198 -9.89 -26.42 -27.15
N SER A 1199 -9.69 -27.61 -26.60
CA SER A 1199 -8.37 -28.20 -26.40
C SER A 1199 -8.37 -29.68 -26.72
N ILE A 1200 -7.26 -30.17 -27.27
CA ILE A 1200 -7.00 -31.60 -27.48
C ILE A 1200 -6.15 -32.15 -26.34
N ASN A 1201 -6.32 -33.42 -25.99
CA ASN A 1201 -5.55 -34.09 -24.95
C ASN A 1201 -4.42 -34.94 -25.57
N LYS A 1202 -3.61 -35.59 -24.73
CA LYS A 1202 -2.49 -36.44 -25.20
C LYS A 1202 -3.01 -37.67 -25.97
N ASP A 1203 -4.07 -38.31 -25.49
CA ASP A 1203 -4.63 -39.52 -26.10
C ASP A 1203 -5.19 -39.24 -27.50
N ASP A 1204 -5.73 -38.04 -27.73
CA ASP A 1204 -6.13 -37.59 -29.06
C ASP A 1204 -4.91 -37.56 -29.99
N ILE A 1205 -3.81 -36.92 -29.54
CA ILE A 1205 -2.57 -36.77 -30.33
C ILE A 1205 -1.93 -38.13 -30.59
N ASP A 1206 -1.84 -39.00 -29.58
CA ASP A 1206 -1.27 -40.35 -29.68
C ASP A 1206 -1.93 -41.17 -30.80
N ASN A 1207 -3.22 -40.95 -31.05
CA ASN A 1207 -4.01 -41.70 -32.02
C ASN A 1207 -4.19 -40.98 -33.37
N PHE A 1208 -3.63 -39.78 -33.54
CA PHE A 1208 -3.61 -39.15 -34.86
C PHE A 1208 -2.77 -39.97 -35.84
N LYS A 1209 -3.30 -40.10 -37.06
CA LYS A 1209 -2.62 -40.78 -38.16
C LYS A 1209 -1.73 -39.81 -38.91
N ILE A 1210 -0.50 -40.24 -39.14
CA ILE A 1210 0.52 -39.51 -39.90
C ILE A 1210 1.08 -40.38 -41.03
N PRO A 1211 1.63 -39.79 -42.10
CA PRO A 1211 2.27 -40.55 -43.16
C PRO A 1211 3.54 -41.27 -42.70
N MET A 1212 3.88 -42.39 -43.34
CA MET A 1212 5.09 -43.18 -43.03
C MET A 1212 5.94 -43.45 -44.29
N PRO A 1213 6.55 -42.42 -44.90
CA PRO A 1213 7.51 -42.63 -45.97
C PRO A 1213 8.82 -43.23 -45.43
N SER A 1214 9.64 -43.83 -46.32
CA SER A 1214 10.95 -44.36 -45.93
C SER A 1214 11.85 -43.28 -45.35
N ILE A 1215 12.80 -43.64 -44.50
CA ILE A 1215 13.67 -42.65 -43.83
C ILE A 1215 14.44 -41.77 -44.82
N ASP A 1216 14.85 -42.30 -45.97
CA ASP A 1216 15.54 -41.53 -47.01
C ASP A 1216 14.58 -40.54 -47.69
N GLU A 1217 13.33 -40.92 -47.89
CA GLU A 1217 12.30 -40.03 -48.42
C GLU A 1217 11.92 -38.95 -47.39
N GLN A 1218 11.85 -39.28 -46.09
CA GLN A 1218 11.67 -38.30 -45.02
C GLN A 1218 12.78 -37.24 -45.04
N LYS A 1219 14.05 -37.65 -45.15
CA LYS A 1219 15.20 -36.72 -45.24
C LYS A 1219 15.10 -35.82 -46.46
N ARG A 1220 14.72 -36.39 -47.61
CA ARG A 1220 14.54 -35.65 -48.86
C ARG A 1220 13.44 -34.59 -48.73
N ILE A 1221 12.27 -34.97 -48.20
CA ILE A 1221 11.14 -34.07 -47.98
C ILE A 1221 11.52 -32.93 -47.03
N VAL A 1222 12.17 -33.26 -45.89
CA VAL A 1222 12.61 -32.25 -44.92
C VAL A 1222 13.57 -31.26 -45.57
N THR A 1223 14.58 -31.74 -46.29
CA THR A 1223 15.56 -30.88 -46.98
C THR A 1223 14.89 -29.97 -48.01
N GLN A 1224 13.93 -30.48 -48.77
CA GLN A 1224 13.19 -29.71 -49.76
C GLN A 1224 12.35 -28.61 -49.11
N ILE A 1225 11.63 -28.93 -48.02
CA ILE A 1225 10.81 -27.95 -47.30
C ILE A 1225 11.68 -26.90 -46.62
N GLU A 1226 12.83 -27.26 -46.04
CA GLU A 1226 13.77 -26.31 -45.42
C GLU A 1226 14.29 -25.26 -46.42
N ALA A 1227 14.55 -25.67 -47.67
CA ALA A 1227 14.94 -24.73 -48.72
C ALA A 1227 13.83 -23.70 -49.01
N LEU A 1228 12.56 -24.15 -49.05
CA LEU A 1228 11.39 -23.29 -49.24
C LEU A 1228 11.14 -22.38 -48.03
N GLU A 1229 11.28 -22.90 -46.80
CA GLU A 1229 11.17 -22.11 -45.58
C GLU A 1229 12.25 -21.02 -45.50
N SER A 1230 13.48 -21.29 -45.98
CA SER A 1230 14.54 -20.29 -46.05
C SER A 1230 14.17 -19.09 -46.93
N GLU A 1231 13.52 -19.34 -48.07
CA GLU A 1231 13.00 -18.28 -48.95
C GLU A 1231 11.86 -17.50 -48.27
N ILE A 1232 10.95 -18.20 -47.57
CA ILE A 1232 9.87 -17.59 -46.78
C ILE A 1232 10.43 -16.68 -45.67
N ILE A 1233 11.48 -17.11 -44.96
CA ILE A 1233 12.13 -16.32 -43.90
C ILE A 1233 12.75 -15.05 -44.49
N LYS A 1234 13.47 -15.14 -45.62
CA LYS A 1234 14.04 -13.97 -46.31
C LYS A 1234 12.94 -12.98 -46.71
N ALA A 1235 11.83 -13.47 -47.25
CA ALA A 1235 10.69 -12.65 -47.62
C ALA A 1235 10.04 -11.96 -46.40
N ARG A 1236 9.85 -12.68 -45.28
CA ARG A 1236 9.33 -12.12 -44.03
C ARG A 1236 10.22 -11.00 -43.48
N ASN A 1237 11.55 -11.18 -43.53
CA ASN A 1237 12.50 -10.14 -43.11
C ASN A 1237 12.41 -8.87 -43.97
N LEU A 1238 12.09 -8.99 -45.26
CA LEU A 1238 11.86 -7.81 -46.12
C LEU A 1238 10.61 -7.04 -45.68
N ILE A 1239 9.55 -7.74 -45.28
CA ILE A 1239 8.31 -7.14 -44.78
C ILE A 1239 8.53 -6.44 -43.44
N GLU A 1240 9.25 -7.07 -42.51
CA GLU A 1240 9.54 -6.51 -41.18
C GLU A 1240 10.36 -5.22 -41.26
N ASN A 1241 11.35 -5.17 -42.16
CA ASN A 1241 12.22 -4.00 -42.35
C ASN A 1241 11.55 -2.86 -43.15
N ALA A 1242 10.39 -3.09 -43.78
CA ALA A 1242 9.76 -2.12 -44.67
C ALA A 1242 9.36 -0.83 -43.93
N ALA A 1243 8.87 -0.93 -42.69
CA ALA A 1243 8.46 0.23 -41.90
C ALA A 1243 9.64 1.17 -41.61
N SER A 1244 10.80 0.62 -41.21
CA SER A 1244 12.02 1.39 -40.96
C SER A 1244 12.55 2.05 -42.23
N LYS A 1245 12.55 1.35 -43.37
CA LYS A 1245 12.98 1.93 -44.65
C LYS A 1245 12.09 3.08 -45.12
N LYS A 1246 10.78 2.99 -44.91
CA LYS A 1246 9.84 4.09 -45.22
C LYS A 1246 10.05 5.30 -44.30
N GLN A 1247 10.34 5.06 -43.02
CA GLN A 1247 10.69 6.14 -42.09
C GLN A 1247 11.94 6.90 -42.56
N VAL A 1248 12.98 6.19 -42.99
CA VAL A 1248 14.22 6.80 -43.52
C VAL A 1248 13.96 7.68 -44.76
N ILE A 1249 13.04 7.27 -45.65
CA ILE A 1249 12.64 8.11 -46.80
C ILE A 1249 11.95 9.38 -46.31
N LEU A 1250 11.04 9.26 -45.35
CA LEU A 1250 10.32 10.41 -44.82
C LEU A 1250 11.28 11.38 -44.11
N ASP A 1251 12.20 10.87 -43.28
CA ASP A 1251 13.22 11.69 -42.59
C ASP A 1251 14.21 12.35 -43.56
N LYS A 1252 14.42 11.77 -44.74
CA LYS A 1252 15.26 12.35 -45.80
C LYS A 1252 14.57 13.54 -46.48
N TYR A 1253 13.25 13.51 -46.62
CA TYR A 1253 12.49 14.45 -47.43
C TYR A 1253 11.65 15.44 -46.64
N LEU A 1254 11.36 15.21 -45.36
CA LEU A 1254 10.54 16.04 -44.48
C LEU A 1254 11.40 16.56 -43.33
#